data_AF-A0A646KRH1-F1
#
_entry.id   AF-A0A646KRH1-F1
#
_cell.length_a   1.000
_cell.length_b   1.000
_cell.length_c   1.000
_cell.angle_alpha   90.00
_cell.angle_beta   90.00
_cell.angle_gamma   90.00
#
_symmetry.space_group_name_H-M   'P 1'
#
loop_
_entity.id
_entity.type
_entity.pdbx_description
1 polymer ?
#
loop_
_entity_poly.entity_id
_entity_poly.type
_entity_poly.pdbx_seq_one_letter_code
_entity_poly.pdbx_strand_id
1 'polypeptide(L)'
;MLSRRRQNLGAATLTTAVAAALVAGLTAPASSASPALPGATAAAAASATGAELTQKSSNGKTAGLRWVTLITGDRVGVDGDGKAVTVDRAKGRENVPVQTFTHGGDTYVVPYDARALLADGRLDRRLFNITELSRAESRKAYRKGLKVIVAYSGASAATAKQGLRSTDDVQISRNLPSMNADAVTVSEREAGALWEALTRTTSGKDARTAAVSGVEHIWLDGVRTADLDKSVAQIGVPKAWDGDYDGTDVKVAVLDSGVDDSHPDLRNQVVAEKNFSESEDAKDRDGHGTHVASTVAGTGAKSGGTHKGVAPGAKILNGKVLDDYGSGMDSGIIAGMDWAVEQGADVINMSLGGKDTPEIDPLEAHVNKLTAEKGVLFAIAAGNSGPGAGSVGSPGTADAALTVGAVDDKNELADFSSVGPRSGGGAVKPDVTAPGVDITAAAAAGTGSGSPEGYVSMSGTSMAAPHVAGAAALLKEQHPSWKAEQLKAVLTASTEDGGYTAFQQGTGRIAVDQAIKQSIVAESSSVSFAKQAWPHHDDTPETQKVTYRNLSDQDITLDVTVTGLGPQGKAAPAGFFALGAQKVDVPAGGTASVDLTADTRVGDDDGHYTAAVVATGGGQSVRSVAAVEREAESYDLTVKYVGRDGEPSDGFSAILGSLDDWNFGWQNLTSESGTTRIRVPKGEYALDAGAAVNPTDSTKGFDHLLQPKLVMHKDTTVTVDARKAKPVAISVPDTKAKLDDAQLSYVVSRPDMNMGADNRYSSLANVRTAHLGPQITDGSFSEAWATNWTSGAATQYTTLTGGTVKKYSTGYTKKFKAADFAKAKVNAAASAKNKRGGMYTLGQSDVTGFYTTSPAMAFPGSRTLHLASDGKAVWRMGTVQFGPKDPDGSFTQEAGYDTPDKKYTAGKSYTETLGGGVHSPRVSESNGVFRQGNEIAGSTYVFADAQGNDGSSDFSSAKTTLHQGKTRIGENSDPLSGRETFEVGAEDVEYTLASSVKRDKKVAKSASRIDVSWTFRSKKPAEGEVAALPVSSVRFNPELALDDTAPAGRKTTIPVTVEGPAAGKGLKSLKVSASYDGGRTWKKVTVAKGEITVKNPAKGKSISFKAQIVDTKKNKSTITVYDAYFGK
;
A
#
# COMPACT_ATOMS: atom_id res chain seq x y z
N MET A 1 -47.04 -13.26 -37.76
CA MET A 1 -47.77 -14.54 -37.72
C MET A 1 -46.77 -15.70 -37.72
N LEU A 2 -47.21 -16.88 -37.27
CA LEU A 2 -46.78 -18.27 -37.53
C LEU A 2 -45.56 -18.54 -38.46
N SER A 3 -44.74 -19.60 -38.30
CA SER A 3 -44.40 -20.46 -37.13
C SER A 3 -43.28 -21.46 -37.49
N ARG A 4 -42.44 -21.81 -36.50
CA ARG A 4 -41.45 -22.93 -36.44
C ARG A 4 -41.73 -24.16 -37.33
N ARG A 5 -40.66 -24.83 -37.86
CA ARG A 5 -40.11 -26.10 -37.30
C ARG A 5 -38.91 -26.76 -38.04
N ARG A 6 -37.84 -27.01 -37.26
CA ARG A 6 -37.06 -28.28 -37.09
C ARG A 6 -36.06 -28.85 -38.14
N GLN A 7 -34.78 -28.80 -37.72
CA GLN A 7 -33.88 -29.95 -37.38
C GLN A 7 -33.03 -30.71 -38.44
N ASN A 8 -31.70 -30.58 -38.25
CA ASN A 8 -30.71 -31.65 -37.90
C ASN A 8 -29.68 -32.19 -38.94
N LEU A 9 -28.40 -31.97 -38.58
CA LEU A 9 -27.25 -32.91 -38.50
C LEU A 9 -26.60 -33.52 -39.77
N GLY A 10 -25.25 -33.50 -39.77
CA GLY A 10 -24.36 -34.35 -40.60
C GLY A 10 -23.04 -33.66 -40.99
N ALA A 11 -21.86 -34.27 -40.73
CA ALA A 11 -20.53 -33.67 -40.99
C ALA A 11 -19.48 -34.71 -41.44
N ALA A 12 -18.44 -34.29 -42.21
CA ALA A 12 -17.14 -34.98 -42.36
C ALA A 12 -16.04 -34.21 -43.17
N THR A 13 -15.17 -33.48 -42.47
CA THR A 13 -13.67 -33.41 -42.53
C THR A 13 -12.78 -33.81 -43.76
N LEU A 14 -11.78 -32.93 -44.05
CA LEU A 14 -10.34 -33.17 -44.43
C LEU A 14 -9.99 -33.71 -45.88
N THR A 15 -8.84 -33.48 -46.57
CA THR A 15 -7.53 -32.77 -46.31
C THR A 15 -6.67 -32.50 -47.59
N THR A 16 -5.76 -31.49 -47.57
CA THR A 16 -4.44 -31.35 -48.32
C THR A 16 -4.37 -31.29 -49.87
N ALA A 17 -3.38 -30.66 -50.58
CA ALA A 17 -2.28 -29.71 -50.26
C ALA A 17 -1.55 -29.13 -51.53
N VAL A 18 -0.68 -28.10 -51.32
CA VAL A 18 0.43 -27.55 -52.15
C VAL A 18 0.14 -26.80 -53.48
N ALA A 19 0.83 -25.66 -53.67
CA ALA A 19 1.11 -24.97 -54.95
C ALA A 19 2.53 -24.32 -54.92
N ALA A 20 3.09 -23.93 -56.08
CA ALA A 20 4.50 -23.49 -56.25
C ALA A 20 4.66 -22.10 -56.92
N ALA A 21 5.90 -21.59 -57.05
CA ALA A 21 6.22 -20.21 -57.48
C ALA A 21 7.38 -20.09 -58.50
N LEU A 22 7.41 -18.98 -59.25
CA LEU A 22 8.33 -18.62 -60.35
C LEU A 22 8.41 -17.06 -60.50
N VAL A 23 9.42 -16.40 -61.07
CA VAL A 23 10.85 -16.70 -61.32
C VAL A 23 11.59 -15.40 -61.79
N ALA A 24 12.91 -15.29 -61.56
CA ALA A 24 13.86 -14.28 -62.10
C ALA A 24 13.69 -12.79 -61.65
N GLY A 25 14.74 -11.93 -61.69
CA GLY A 25 16.17 -12.15 -61.98
C GLY A 25 16.98 -10.84 -62.16
N LEU A 26 18.31 -10.95 -62.38
CA LEU A 26 19.32 -9.87 -62.63
C LEU A 26 19.76 -9.03 -61.40
N THR A 27 21.02 -8.63 -61.18
CA THR A 27 22.37 -9.13 -61.59
C THR A 27 23.43 -8.59 -60.59
N ALA A 28 24.56 -9.29 -60.43
CA ALA A 28 25.73 -8.84 -59.63
C ALA A 28 27.00 -8.71 -60.51
N PRO A 29 28.16 -8.23 -59.99
CA PRO A 29 29.07 -9.18 -59.33
C PRO A 29 29.97 -8.65 -58.18
N ALA A 30 30.21 -9.54 -57.20
CA ALA A 30 31.49 -9.80 -56.49
C ALA A 30 32.17 -8.71 -55.62
N SER A 31 32.98 -9.03 -54.59
CA SER A 31 33.63 -10.33 -54.26
C SER A 31 33.82 -10.58 -52.74
N SER A 32 33.52 -11.83 -52.30
CA SER A 32 34.21 -12.63 -51.24
C SER A 32 34.45 -12.08 -49.82
N ALA A 33 34.22 -12.82 -48.71
CA ALA A 33 33.67 -14.18 -48.56
C ALA A 33 33.19 -14.48 -47.11
N SER A 34 32.15 -15.33 -47.01
CA SER A 34 31.88 -16.45 -46.09
C SER A 34 32.26 -16.42 -44.58
N PRO A 35 31.51 -17.16 -43.71
CA PRO A 35 30.06 -17.46 -43.77
C PRO A 35 29.34 -17.40 -42.40
N ALA A 36 28.02 -17.18 -42.40
CA ALA A 36 27.15 -17.47 -41.26
C ALA A 36 25.75 -17.87 -41.73
N LEU A 37 25.17 -18.92 -41.12
CA LEU A 37 23.83 -19.48 -41.39
C LEU A 37 23.32 -20.19 -40.13
N PRO A 38 22.00 -20.38 -39.95
CA PRO A 38 20.87 -19.58 -40.44
C PRO A 38 19.97 -19.08 -39.29
N GLY A 39 19.07 -18.13 -39.58
CA GLY A 39 18.10 -17.60 -38.60
C GLY A 39 16.75 -18.34 -38.59
N ALA A 40 15.93 -18.04 -37.58
CA ALA A 40 14.50 -18.35 -37.56
C ALA A 40 13.68 -17.09 -37.86
N THR A 41 12.57 -17.25 -38.58
CA THR A 41 11.76 -16.20 -39.21
C THR A 41 11.05 -15.27 -38.23
N ALA A 42 11.02 -13.97 -38.54
CA ALA A 42 10.03 -13.03 -38.01
C ALA A 42 8.73 -13.11 -38.84
N ALA A 43 7.59 -13.39 -38.20
CA ALA A 43 6.28 -13.48 -38.86
C ALA A 43 5.10 -13.26 -37.87
N ALA A 44 5.17 -12.18 -37.06
CA ALA A 44 4.10 -11.80 -36.13
C ALA A 44 4.13 -10.29 -35.84
N ALA A 45 3.67 -9.47 -36.79
CA ALA A 45 3.73 -8.01 -36.67
C ALA A 45 2.50 -7.32 -37.28
N ALA A 46 1.32 -7.44 -36.64
CA ALA A 46 0.14 -6.58 -36.90
C ALA A 46 -1.05 -6.80 -35.91
N SER A 47 -0.88 -6.61 -34.59
CA SER A 47 -2.02 -6.40 -33.65
C SER A 47 -1.60 -6.08 -32.19
N ALA A 48 -0.92 -4.96 -31.96
CA ALA A 48 -0.55 -4.51 -30.60
C ALA A 48 -0.34 -2.99 -30.54
N THR A 49 -1.41 -2.21 -30.70
CA THR A 49 -1.38 -0.74 -30.64
C THR A 49 -2.15 -0.23 -29.43
N GLY A 50 -1.44 0.36 -28.46
CA GLY A 50 -2.04 1.26 -27.46
C GLY A 50 -2.48 0.66 -26.12
N ALA A 51 -1.73 -0.29 -25.53
CA ALA A 51 -2.06 -0.82 -24.19
C ALA A 51 -0.87 -1.31 -23.32
N GLU A 52 0.39 -0.86 -23.56
CA GLU A 52 1.54 -1.46 -22.84
C GLU A 52 2.74 -0.51 -22.56
N LEU A 53 2.48 0.75 -22.16
CA LEU A 53 3.53 1.68 -21.67
C LEU A 53 3.12 2.48 -20.43
N THR A 54 2.54 1.81 -19.43
CA THR A 54 2.20 2.39 -18.11
C THR A 54 2.83 1.66 -16.92
N GLN A 55 3.91 0.90 -17.13
CA GLN A 55 4.80 0.54 -16.02
C GLN A 55 5.54 1.79 -15.52
N LYS A 56 5.11 2.33 -14.37
CA LYS A 56 5.77 3.46 -13.69
C LYS A 56 7.25 3.13 -13.42
N SER A 57 8.13 4.07 -13.76
CA SER A 57 9.56 3.96 -13.47
C SER A 57 9.85 4.16 -11.98
N SER A 58 9.96 3.08 -11.20
CA SER A 58 10.32 3.14 -9.76
C SER A 58 11.83 3.22 -9.47
N ASN A 59 12.67 3.29 -10.51
CA ASN A 59 14.13 3.40 -10.43
C ASN A 59 14.61 4.79 -9.94
N GLY A 60 14.35 5.09 -8.67
CA GLY A 60 14.78 6.30 -7.96
C GLY A 60 14.74 6.17 -6.43
N LYS A 61 14.64 4.94 -5.90
CA LYS A 61 14.46 4.70 -4.46
C LYS A 61 15.69 4.02 -3.87
N THR A 62 16.20 4.60 -2.77
CA THR A 62 17.43 4.22 -2.08
C THR A 62 17.58 2.72 -1.83
N ALA A 63 18.68 2.13 -2.29
CA ALA A 63 19.00 0.71 -2.11
C ALA A 63 19.42 0.42 -0.66
N GLY A 64 18.45 -0.07 0.13
CA GLY A 64 18.61 -0.55 1.49
C GLY A 64 17.24 -1.00 2.01
N LEU A 65 17.19 -2.11 2.75
CA LEU A 65 15.92 -2.61 3.27
C LEU A 65 15.45 -1.73 4.44
N ARG A 66 14.22 -1.24 4.36
CA ARG A 66 13.56 -0.47 5.43
C ARG A 66 12.83 -1.45 6.33
N TRP A 67 12.95 -1.32 7.65
CA TRP A 67 12.35 -2.27 8.58
C TRP A 67 11.04 -1.74 9.16
N VAL A 68 10.04 -2.62 9.26
CA VAL A 68 8.74 -2.39 9.88
C VAL A 68 8.59 -3.40 11.00
N THR A 69 8.49 -2.95 12.25
CA THR A 69 8.38 -3.86 13.40
C THR A 69 6.91 -4.15 13.74
N LEU A 70 6.54 -5.43 13.74
CA LEU A 70 5.19 -5.92 14.03
C LEU A 70 4.90 -5.92 15.54
N ILE A 71 3.61 -6.04 15.91
CA ILE A 71 3.19 -6.16 17.32
C ILE A 71 3.82 -7.36 18.04
N THR A 72 4.26 -8.39 17.30
CA THR A 72 4.96 -9.56 17.84
C THR A 72 6.45 -9.33 18.13
N GLY A 73 6.99 -8.15 17.79
CA GLY A 73 8.43 -7.88 17.78
C GLY A 73 9.20 -8.43 16.57
N ASP A 74 8.53 -9.15 15.66
CA ASP A 74 9.11 -9.60 14.40
C ASP A 74 9.24 -8.41 13.42
N ARG A 75 10.40 -8.24 12.78
CA ARG A 75 10.69 -7.09 11.91
C ARG A 75 10.66 -7.49 10.43
N VAL A 76 9.89 -6.78 9.62
CA VAL A 76 9.78 -7.02 8.18
C VAL A 76 10.65 -6.03 7.42
N GLY A 77 11.61 -6.53 6.66
CA GLY A 77 12.39 -5.73 5.73
C GLY A 77 11.62 -5.54 4.43
N VAL A 78 11.31 -4.29 4.08
CA VAL A 78 10.65 -3.90 2.83
C VAL A 78 11.62 -3.27 1.84
N ASP A 79 11.36 -3.49 0.55
CA ASP A 79 12.11 -2.89 -0.54
C ASP A 79 11.76 -1.40 -0.76
N GLY A 80 12.27 -0.80 -1.84
CA GLY A 80 11.97 0.58 -2.22
C GLY A 80 10.49 0.83 -2.57
N ASP A 81 9.79 -0.16 -3.10
CA ASP A 81 8.39 -0.06 -3.51
C ASP A 81 7.40 -0.48 -2.41
N GLY A 82 7.89 -0.88 -1.23
CA GLY A 82 7.09 -1.14 -0.03
C GLY A 82 6.73 -2.62 0.15
N LYS A 83 7.21 -3.50 -0.72
CA LYS A 83 6.94 -4.95 -0.63
C LYS A 83 7.81 -5.58 0.45
N ALA A 84 7.24 -6.48 1.24
CA ALA A 84 7.99 -7.33 2.15
C ALA A 84 8.93 -8.25 1.35
N VAL A 85 10.23 -8.26 1.71
CA VAL A 85 11.26 -9.08 1.05
C VAL A 85 12.12 -9.92 2.01
N THR A 86 11.99 -9.69 3.32
CA THR A 86 12.60 -10.52 4.38
C THR A 86 11.87 -10.31 5.71
N VAL A 87 12.00 -11.26 6.64
CA VAL A 87 11.58 -11.11 8.04
C VAL A 87 12.74 -11.49 8.96
N ASP A 88 13.06 -10.61 9.90
CA ASP A 88 13.98 -10.84 11.02
C ASP A 88 13.11 -11.11 12.26
N ARG A 89 13.22 -12.31 12.85
CA ARG A 89 12.31 -12.74 13.92
C ARG A 89 12.74 -12.18 15.26
N ALA A 90 11.78 -11.90 16.14
CA ALA A 90 12.08 -11.44 17.49
C ALA A 90 12.86 -12.51 18.29
N LYS A 91 13.57 -12.06 19.32
CA LYS A 91 14.32 -12.94 20.23
C LYS A 91 13.35 -13.87 20.99
N GLY A 92 13.61 -15.18 20.96
CA GLY A 92 12.69 -16.21 21.46
C GLY A 92 11.61 -16.63 20.46
N ARG A 93 11.46 -15.90 19.35
CA ARG A 93 10.51 -16.15 18.25
C ARG A 93 11.21 -16.60 16.96
N GLU A 94 12.51 -16.89 17.00
CA GLU A 94 13.35 -17.23 15.83
C GLU A 94 12.84 -18.45 15.04
N ASN A 95 11.97 -19.25 15.66
CA ASN A 95 11.40 -20.47 15.13
C ASN A 95 9.87 -20.39 14.94
N VAL A 96 9.25 -19.21 15.08
CA VAL A 96 7.84 -19.02 14.72
C VAL A 96 7.73 -19.01 13.19
N PRO A 97 6.82 -19.82 12.57
CA PRO A 97 6.54 -19.72 11.14
C PRO A 97 5.88 -18.38 10.82
N VAL A 98 6.24 -17.76 9.71
CA VAL A 98 5.68 -16.48 9.27
C VAL A 98 5.22 -16.62 7.82
N GLN A 99 3.99 -16.20 7.52
CA GLN A 99 3.39 -16.26 6.21
C GLN A 99 3.32 -14.86 5.60
N THR A 100 3.84 -14.70 4.38
CA THR A 100 3.71 -13.46 3.59
C THR A 100 2.71 -13.69 2.47
N PHE A 101 1.75 -12.78 2.30
CA PHE A 101 0.78 -12.82 1.20
C PHE A 101 0.39 -11.42 0.73
N THR A 102 -0.22 -11.31 -0.45
CA THR A 102 -0.79 -10.06 -0.97
C THR A 102 -2.31 -10.18 -1.06
N HIS A 103 -3.05 -9.11 -0.78
CA HIS A 103 -4.50 -9.02 -0.94
C HIS A 103 -4.93 -7.56 -1.12
N GLY A 104 -5.76 -7.24 -2.13
CA GLY A 104 -6.21 -5.88 -2.38
C GLY A 104 -5.09 -4.89 -2.75
N GLY A 105 -3.92 -5.39 -3.19
CA GLY A 105 -2.69 -4.60 -3.39
C GLY A 105 -1.82 -4.46 -2.13
N ASP A 106 -2.38 -4.72 -0.95
CA ASP A 106 -1.66 -4.70 0.32
C ASP A 106 -0.84 -5.97 0.52
N THR A 107 0.41 -5.81 0.99
CA THR A 107 1.25 -6.93 1.44
C THR A 107 1.04 -7.15 2.93
N TYR A 108 0.74 -8.38 3.35
CA TYR A 108 0.60 -8.76 4.75
C TYR A 108 1.70 -9.75 5.14
N VAL A 109 2.18 -9.65 6.39
CA VAL A 109 3.16 -10.58 6.96
C VAL A 109 2.68 -11.00 8.35
N VAL A 110 2.18 -12.24 8.46
CA VAL A 110 1.47 -12.75 9.63
C VAL A 110 2.25 -13.91 10.26
N PRO A 111 2.76 -13.76 11.50
CA PRO A 111 3.27 -14.88 12.30
C PRO A 111 2.17 -15.89 12.63
N TYR A 112 2.52 -17.18 12.65
CA TYR A 112 1.55 -18.28 12.80
C TYR A 112 0.74 -18.19 14.09
N ASP A 113 1.39 -17.75 15.18
CA ASP A 113 0.79 -17.62 16.50
C ASP A 113 -0.19 -16.42 16.63
N ALA A 114 -0.12 -15.45 15.72
CA ALA A 114 -1.12 -14.39 15.61
C ALA A 114 -2.41 -14.84 14.91
N ARG A 115 -2.36 -15.88 14.05
CA ARG A 115 -3.48 -16.28 13.16
C ARG A 115 -4.75 -16.67 13.93
N ALA A 116 -4.61 -17.29 15.10
CA ALA A 116 -5.74 -17.64 15.95
C ALA A 116 -6.49 -16.39 16.44
N LEU A 117 -5.78 -15.32 16.82
CA LEU A 117 -6.39 -14.09 17.32
C LEU A 117 -6.96 -13.20 16.22
N LEU A 118 -6.39 -13.27 15.01
CA LEU A 118 -6.96 -12.69 13.80
C LEU A 118 -8.25 -13.40 13.35
N ALA A 119 -8.37 -14.72 13.59
CA ALA A 119 -9.56 -15.50 13.28
C ALA A 119 -10.65 -15.35 14.36
N ASP A 120 -10.27 -15.24 15.63
CA ASP A 120 -11.17 -15.01 16.76
C ASP A 120 -11.65 -13.53 16.86
N GLY A 121 -11.27 -12.64 15.92
CA GLY A 121 -11.66 -11.22 15.89
C GLY A 121 -11.04 -10.33 16.98
N ARG A 122 -10.15 -10.87 17.82
CA ARG A 122 -9.58 -10.19 19.01
C ARG A 122 -8.31 -9.40 18.72
N LEU A 123 -7.80 -9.47 17.50
CA LEU A 123 -6.58 -8.80 17.05
C LEU A 123 -6.80 -8.21 15.65
N ASP A 124 -6.40 -6.95 15.48
CA ASP A 124 -6.58 -6.20 14.24
C ASP A 124 -5.61 -6.64 13.14
N ARG A 125 -6.14 -6.92 11.95
CA ARG A 125 -5.36 -7.35 10.78
C ARG A 125 -4.42 -6.26 10.24
N ARG A 126 -4.71 -4.99 10.51
CA ARG A 126 -3.86 -3.83 10.14
C ARG A 126 -2.49 -3.87 10.84
N LEU A 127 -2.40 -4.50 12.03
CA LEU A 127 -1.14 -4.74 12.76
C LEU A 127 -0.13 -5.61 11.99
N PHE A 128 -0.56 -6.24 10.89
CA PHE A 128 0.25 -7.10 10.02
C PHE A 128 0.23 -6.67 8.55
N ASN A 129 -0.41 -5.54 8.23
CA ASN A 129 -0.45 -4.97 6.88
C ASN A 129 0.81 -4.13 6.65
N ILE A 130 1.75 -4.67 5.88
CA ILE A 130 3.04 -4.04 5.61
C ILE A 130 2.92 -2.88 4.62
N THR A 131 1.94 -2.88 3.71
CA THR A 131 1.68 -1.70 2.88
C THR A 131 1.19 -0.54 3.75
N GLU A 132 0.22 -0.79 4.63
CA GLU A 132 -0.31 0.21 5.57
C GLU A 132 0.72 0.67 6.61
N LEU A 133 1.53 -0.23 7.18
CA LEU A 133 2.56 0.15 8.15
C LEU A 133 3.78 0.82 7.50
N SER A 134 4.02 0.61 6.19
CA SER A 134 5.18 1.18 5.49
C SER A 134 4.90 2.44 4.65
N ARG A 135 3.65 2.94 4.54
CA ARG A 135 3.35 4.22 3.88
C ARG A 135 3.94 5.43 4.63
N ALA A 136 4.03 6.60 3.99
CA ALA A 136 4.86 7.70 4.51
C ALA A 136 4.30 8.32 5.80
N GLU A 137 2.98 8.26 5.93
CA GLU A 137 2.15 8.79 6.99
C GLU A 137 2.34 7.92 8.23
N SER A 138 2.16 6.60 8.09
CA SER A 138 2.42 5.57 9.11
C SER A 138 3.87 5.58 9.61
N ARG A 139 4.87 5.64 8.71
CA ARG A 139 6.29 5.75 9.10
C ARG A 139 6.60 7.00 9.93
N LYS A 140 5.81 8.07 9.78
CA LYS A 140 5.93 9.32 10.54
C LYS A 140 5.17 9.23 11.87
N ALA A 141 3.98 8.64 11.90
CA ALA A 141 3.19 8.43 13.11
C ALA A 141 3.88 7.48 14.11
N TYR A 142 4.42 6.36 13.63
CA TYR A 142 5.03 5.31 14.46
C TYR A 142 6.54 5.51 14.72
N ARG A 143 7.10 6.69 14.38
CA ARG A 143 8.53 7.04 14.55
C ARG A 143 9.09 6.93 15.99
N LYS A 144 8.21 6.79 16.99
CA LYS A 144 8.53 6.64 18.43
C LYS A 144 8.34 5.20 18.93
N GLY A 145 7.80 4.30 18.11
CA GLY A 145 7.29 3.00 18.51
C GLY A 145 5.94 2.68 17.88
N LEU A 146 5.57 1.39 17.89
CA LEU A 146 4.26 0.93 17.44
C LEU A 146 3.17 1.41 18.42
N LYS A 147 2.03 1.84 17.88
CA LYS A 147 0.90 2.36 18.65
C LYS A 147 -0.32 1.45 18.50
N VAL A 148 -0.91 1.05 19.62
CA VAL A 148 -2.04 0.11 19.66
C VAL A 148 -3.07 0.52 20.71
N ILE A 149 -4.33 0.11 20.52
CA ILE A 149 -5.42 0.31 21.48
C ILE A 149 -5.84 -1.04 22.05
N VAL A 150 -5.80 -1.18 23.38
CA VAL A 150 -6.15 -2.42 24.09
C VAL A 150 -7.42 -2.20 24.90
N ALA A 151 -8.51 -2.90 24.54
CA ALA A 151 -9.76 -2.93 25.28
C ALA A 151 -9.80 -4.06 26.32
N TYR A 152 -10.60 -3.89 27.37
CA TYR A 152 -10.70 -4.86 28.46
C TYR A 152 -12.15 -5.09 28.90
N SER A 153 -12.55 -6.35 29.11
CA SER A 153 -13.87 -6.71 29.59
C SER A 153 -13.89 -7.96 30.50
N GLY A 154 -15.03 -8.21 31.13
CA GLY A 154 -15.20 -9.31 32.09
C GLY A 154 -14.45 -9.15 33.41
N ALA A 155 -14.58 -10.15 34.29
CA ALA A 155 -14.09 -10.09 35.67
C ALA A 155 -12.57 -9.96 35.82
N SER A 156 -11.79 -10.26 34.78
CA SER A 156 -10.33 -10.17 34.79
C SER A 156 -9.79 -8.86 34.18
N ALA A 157 -10.66 -7.96 33.69
CA ALA A 157 -10.27 -6.72 33.02
C ALA A 157 -9.29 -5.86 33.84
N ALA A 158 -9.54 -5.70 35.15
CA ALA A 158 -8.66 -4.93 36.03
C ALA A 158 -7.25 -5.53 36.14
N THR A 159 -7.15 -6.87 36.21
CA THR A 159 -5.87 -7.59 36.27
C THR A 159 -5.11 -7.51 34.96
N ALA A 160 -5.78 -7.68 33.82
CA ALA A 160 -5.19 -7.52 32.50
C ALA A 160 -4.66 -6.08 32.28
N LYS A 161 -5.45 -5.08 32.67
CA LYS A 161 -5.10 -3.66 32.59
C LYS A 161 -3.93 -3.29 33.50
N GLN A 162 -3.85 -3.90 34.68
CA GLN A 162 -2.68 -3.76 35.56
C GLN A 162 -1.44 -4.44 34.96
N GLY A 163 -1.60 -5.63 34.37
CA GLY A 163 -0.54 -6.37 33.68
C GLY A 163 0.14 -5.57 32.57
N LEU A 164 -0.65 -5.04 31.62
CA LEU A 164 -0.12 -4.19 30.54
C LEU A 164 0.63 -2.96 31.10
N ARG A 165 0.03 -2.29 32.10
CA ARG A 165 0.64 -1.11 32.76
C ARG A 165 1.89 -1.42 33.59
N SER A 166 2.20 -2.70 33.81
CA SER A 166 3.44 -3.17 34.45
C SER A 166 4.45 -3.80 33.49
N THR A 167 4.20 -3.70 32.17
CA THR A 167 5.12 -4.19 31.13
C THR A 167 6.19 -3.14 30.85
N ASP A 168 7.46 -3.54 30.77
CA ASP A 168 8.58 -2.63 30.53
C ASP A 168 8.44 -1.87 29.20
N ASP A 169 8.84 -0.59 29.21
CA ASP A 169 8.85 0.34 28.06
C ASP A 169 7.48 0.60 27.36
N VAL A 170 6.37 0.04 27.86
CA VAL A 170 5.01 0.34 27.41
C VAL A 170 4.54 1.69 27.98
N GLN A 171 4.39 2.68 27.11
CA GLN A 171 3.95 4.03 27.47
C GLN A 171 2.45 4.20 27.22
N ILE A 172 1.66 4.35 28.30
CA ILE A 172 0.23 4.68 28.19
C ILE A 172 0.11 6.08 27.58
N SER A 173 -0.20 6.12 26.29
CA SER A 173 -0.24 7.34 25.46
C SER A 173 -1.57 8.06 25.63
N ARG A 174 -2.65 7.29 25.84
CA ARG A 174 -3.95 7.80 26.27
C ARG A 174 -4.69 6.74 27.06
N ASN A 175 -5.25 7.09 28.22
CA ASN A 175 -6.30 6.28 28.82
C ASN A 175 -7.63 6.61 28.12
N LEU A 176 -8.43 5.59 27.81
CA LEU A 176 -9.73 5.74 27.13
C LEU A 176 -10.84 5.17 28.04
N PRO A 177 -11.32 5.93 29.06
CA PRO A 177 -12.33 5.46 30.01
C PRO A 177 -13.62 5.05 29.31
N SER A 178 -13.99 5.80 28.27
CA SER A 178 -15.21 5.65 27.46
C SER A 178 -15.32 4.27 26.79
N MET A 179 -14.21 3.64 26.44
CA MET A 179 -14.12 2.28 25.87
C MET A 179 -13.62 1.21 26.89
N ASN A 180 -13.42 1.59 28.15
CA ASN A 180 -12.55 0.87 29.10
C ASN A 180 -11.21 0.42 28.48
N ALA A 181 -10.59 1.22 27.61
CA ALA A 181 -9.35 0.86 26.91
C ALA A 181 -8.14 1.63 27.45
N ASP A 182 -6.94 1.25 27.00
CA ASP A 182 -5.72 2.05 27.03
C ASP A 182 -5.09 2.06 25.63
N ALA A 183 -4.81 3.25 25.11
CA ALA A 183 -3.97 3.46 23.93
C ALA A 183 -2.52 3.57 24.36
N VAL A 184 -1.63 2.73 23.81
CA VAL A 184 -0.25 2.58 24.24
C VAL A 184 0.72 2.68 23.07
N THR A 185 1.87 3.32 23.32
CA THR A 185 3.05 3.27 22.45
C THR A 185 4.03 2.29 23.08
N VAL A 186 4.51 1.31 22.33
CA VAL A 186 5.64 0.47 22.74
C VAL A 186 6.83 0.76 21.83
N SER A 187 8.04 0.85 22.37
CA SER A 187 9.22 0.99 21.53
C SER A 187 9.41 -0.26 20.65
N GLU A 188 10.02 -0.12 19.47
CA GLU A 188 10.22 -1.27 18.56
C GLU A 188 11.00 -2.43 19.20
N ARG A 189 11.76 -2.18 20.26
CA ARG A 189 12.47 -3.24 21.00
C ARG A 189 11.53 -4.12 21.81
N GLU A 190 10.55 -3.52 22.48
CA GLU A 190 9.71 -4.20 23.48
C GLU A 190 8.32 -4.58 22.95
N ALA A 191 8.07 -4.45 21.64
CA ALA A 191 6.87 -5.01 21.00
C ALA A 191 6.72 -6.52 21.29
N GLY A 192 7.82 -7.28 21.35
CA GLY A 192 7.79 -8.67 21.81
C GLY A 192 7.32 -8.83 23.27
N ALA A 193 7.67 -7.91 24.17
CA ALA A 193 7.19 -7.92 25.56
C ALA A 193 5.70 -7.53 25.65
N LEU A 194 5.24 -6.59 24.80
CA LEU A 194 3.82 -6.28 24.64
C LEU A 194 3.02 -7.51 24.17
N TRP A 195 3.56 -8.30 23.23
CA TRP A 195 2.92 -9.54 22.78
C TRP A 195 2.77 -10.58 23.91
N GLU A 196 3.81 -10.81 24.69
CA GLU A 196 3.78 -11.72 25.85
C GLU A 196 2.87 -11.20 26.98
N ALA A 197 2.73 -9.87 27.13
CA ALA A 197 1.82 -9.27 28.11
C ALA A 197 0.34 -9.34 27.71
N LEU A 198 0.05 -9.34 26.40
CA LEU A 198 -1.32 -9.40 25.86
C LEU A 198 -1.78 -10.82 25.51
N THR A 199 -0.86 -11.78 25.35
CA THR A 199 -1.16 -13.15 24.91
C THR A 199 -0.74 -14.22 25.92
N ARG A 200 -1.26 -15.43 25.73
CA ARG A 200 -0.96 -16.62 26.52
C ARG A 200 -1.16 -17.88 25.66
N THR A 201 -0.40 -18.92 25.97
CA THR A 201 -0.64 -20.26 25.41
C THR A 201 -1.80 -20.95 26.15
N THR A 202 -2.65 -21.72 25.45
CA THR A 202 -3.66 -22.58 26.08
C THR A 202 -3.05 -23.88 26.61
N SER A 203 -3.58 -24.36 27.75
CA SER A 203 -3.19 -25.66 28.31
C SER A 203 -3.94 -26.79 27.60
N GLY A 204 -3.22 -27.73 26.99
CA GLY A 204 -3.80 -28.90 26.32
C GLY A 204 -2.73 -29.76 25.65
N LYS A 205 -3.16 -30.75 24.86
CA LYS A 205 -2.31 -31.33 23.81
C LYS A 205 -2.09 -30.30 22.69
N ASP A 206 -3.14 -29.53 22.42
CA ASP A 206 -3.29 -28.69 21.25
C ASP A 206 -3.19 -27.21 21.66
N ALA A 207 -1.98 -26.86 22.10
CA ALA A 207 -1.68 -25.56 22.69
C ALA A 207 -1.66 -24.44 21.62
N ARG A 208 -2.66 -23.55 21.65
CA ARG A 208 -2.79 -22.37 20.76
C ARG A 208 -2.58 -21.05 21.52
N THR A 209 -2.15 -20.02 20.81
CA THR A 209 -2.07 -18.66 21.36
C THR A 209 -3.47 -18.06 21.45
N ALA A 210 -3.77 -17.45 22.60
CA ALA A 210 -5.01 -16.73 22.88
C ALA A 210 -4.68 -15.46 23.69
N ALA A 211 -5.48 -14.40 23.59
CA ALA A 211 -5.23 -13.19 24.39
C ALA A 211 -5.59 -13.41 25.86
N VAL A 212 -4.84 -12.75 26.75
CA VAL A 212 -4.93 -12.85 28.22
C VAL A 212 -6.37 -12.64 28.70
N SER A 213 -6.78 -13.40 29.71
CA SER A 213 -8.12 -13.30 30.29
C SER A 213 -8.36 -11.90 30.84
N GLY A 214 -9.31 -11.17 30.26
CA GLY A 214 -9.60 -9.77 30.58
C GLY A 214 -9.21 -8.77 29.49
N VAL A 215 -8.39 -9.15 28.51
CA VAL A 215 -8.21 -8.40 27.25
C VAL A 215 -9.36 -8.77 26.31
N GLU A 216 -9.97 -7.77 25.68
CA GLU A 216 -11.08 -7.97 24.74
C GLU A 216 -10.58 -7.95 23.30
N HIS A 217 -10.22 -6.76 22.80
CA HIS A 217 -9.59 -6.53 21.48
C HIS A 217 -8.24 -5.80 21.60
N ILE A 218 -7.41 -5.98 20.57
CA ILE A 218 -6.11 -5.34 20.38
C ILE A 218 -6.07 -4.75 18.96
N TRP A 219 -6.15 -3.42 18.84
CA TRP A 219 -6.24 -2.71 17.56
C TRP A 219 -4.99 -1.88 17.21
N LEU A 220 -4.72 -1.65 15.92
CA LEU A 220 -3.76 -0.63 15.48
C LEU A 220 -4.32 0.78 15.76
N ASP A 221 -3.44 1.70 16.16
CA ASP A 221 -3.76 3.12 16.25
C ASP A 221 -3.56 3.81 14.89
N GLY A 222 -4.49 3.58 13.95
CA GLY A 222 -4.33 3.81 12.50
C GLY A 222 -4.30 5.26 12.05
N VAL A 223 -3.84 5.52 10.81
CA VAL A 223 -3.64 6.88 10.26
C VAL A 223 -4.72 7.25 9.20
N ARG A 224 -5.27 8.47 9.25
CA ARG A 224 -6.38 8.94 8.39
C ARG A 224 -6.00 10.24 7.62
N THR A 225 -6.56 10.51 6.44
CA THR A 225 -6.28 11.69 5.54
C THR A 225 -7.55 12.19 4.79
N ALA A 226 -7.50 13.33 4.08
CA ALA A 226 -8.70 14.06 3.59
C ALA A 226 -8.50 14.95 2.32
N ASP A 227 -9.58 15.28 1.57
CA ASP A 227 -9.59 16.11 0.32
C ASP A 227 -11.02 16.60 -0.10
N LEU A 228 -11.18 17.67 -0.89
CA LEU A 228 -12.32 18.64 -0.82
C LEU A 228 -13.33 18.81 -2.01
N ASP A 229 -14.35 19.70 -1.89
CA ASP A 229 -14.94 20.53 -2.98
C ASP A 229 -16.54 20.64 -3.31
N LYS A 230 -17.08 21.33 -4.39
CA LYS A 230 -18.15 22.44 -4.55
C LYS A 230 -19.63 22.22 -4.19
N SER A 231 -20.39 23.26 -3.74
CA SER A 231 -21.76 23.13 -3.14
C SER A 231 -22.83 24.28 -3.02
N VAL A 232 -22.63 25.39 -2.27
CA VAL A 232 -23.66 25.82 -1.25
C VAL A 232 -25.06 26.17 -1.76
N ALA A 233 -25.18 26.88 -2.89
CA ALA A 233 -26.48 27.23 -3.45
C ALA A 233 -27.27 26.00 -3.98
N GLN A 234 -26.56 24.95 -4.40
CA GLN A 234 -27.09 23.70 -4.92
C GLN A 234 -27.96 22.99 -3.87
N ILE A 235 -27.54 22.98 -2.60
CA ILE A 235 -28.28 22.36 -1.49
C ILE A 235 -29.40 23.25 -0.91
N GLY A 236 -29.79 24.34 -1.59
CA GLY A 236 -30.98 25.14 -1.26
C GLY A 236 -30.82 26.09 -0.07
N VAL A 237 -29.65 26.14 0.57
CA VAL A 237 -29.35 26.88 1.82
C VAL A 237 -29.79 28.35 1.85
N PRO A 238 -29.75 29.16 0.76
CA PRO A 238 -30.26 30.53 0.80
C PRO A 238 -31.70 30.66 1.32
N LYS A 239 -32.56 29.66 1.09
CA LYS A 239 -33.95 29.64 1.61
C LYS A 239 -34.05 29.38 3.11
N ALA A 240 -32.97 28.94 3.77
CA ALA A 240 -32.87 28.90 5.23
C ALA A 240 -32.45 30.26 5.79
N TRP A 241 -31.47 30.91 5.15
CA TRP A 241 -31.07 32.29 5.47
C TRP A 241 -32.22 33.30 5.26
N ASP A 242 -33.06 33.10 4.23
CA ASP A 242 -34.30 33.87 4.00
C ASP A 242 -35.36 33.66 5.11
N GLY A 243 -35.20 32.64 5.95
CA GLY A 243 -36.03 32.33 7.11
C GLY A 243 -35.41 32.74 8.45
N ASP A 244 -34.38 33.59 8.42
CA ASP A 244 -33.55 34.00 9.57
C ASP A 244 -32.81 32.85 10.30
N TYR A 245 -32.62 31.70 9.64
CA TYR A 245 -31.79 30.59 10.15
C TYR A 245 -30.37 30.68 9.59
N ASP A 246 -29.36 30.89 10.44
CA ASP A 246 -27.94 30.89 10.07
C ASP A 246 -27.04 29.98 10.93
N GLY A 247 -27.62 29.23 11.86
CA GLY A 247 -26.94 28.35 12.80
C GLY A 247 -26.53 29.03 14.11
N THR A 248 -27.10 30.19 14.43
CA THR A 248 -26.85 30.91 15.68
C THR A 248 -27.13 30.03 16.92
N ASP A 249 -26.33 30.25 17.97
CA ASP A 249 -26.26 29.47 19.22
C ASP A 249 -25.92 27.96 19.10
N VAL A 250 -25.74 27.41 17.89
CA VAL A 250 -25.34 26.00 17.67
C VAL A 250 -23.82 25.84 17.65
N LYS A 251 -23.32 24.72 18.22
CA LYS A 251 -21.90 24.35 18.20
C LYS A 251 -21.62 23.17 17.27
N VAL A 252 -20.70 23.36 16.32
CA VAL A 252 -20.16 22.30 15.47
C VAL A 252 -18.69 22.08 15.81
N ALA A 253 -18.31 20.85 16.16
CA ALA A 253 -16.90 20.49 16.28
C ALA A 253 -16.33 20.05 14.92
N VAL A 254 -15.12 20.51 14.62
CA VAL A 254 -14.34 20.09 13.46
C VAL A 254 -13.16 19.28 13.99
N LEU A 255 -13.17 17.97 13.77
CA LEU A 255 -12.12 17.06 14.18
C LEU A 255 -11.20 16.78 13.00
N ASP A 256 -10.16 17.60 12.82
CA ASP A 256 -9.40 17.69 11.57
C ASP A 256 -7.92 18.13 11.77
N SER A 257 -7.28 18.77 10.78
CA SER A 257 -5.89 19.27 10.80
C SER A 257 -5.67 20.55 11.61
N GLY A 258 -6.71 21.08 12.25
CA GLY A 258 -6.70 22.38 12.92
C GLY A 258 -7.60 23.38 12.21
N VAL A 259 -7.64 24.62 12.69
CA VAL A 259 -8.34 25.73 12.03
C VAL A 259 -7.49 27.00 12.15
N ASP A 260 -7.35 27.75 11.06
CA ASP A 260 -6.78 29.10 11.08
C ASP A 260 -7.82 30.12 11.57
N ASP A 261 -7.78 30.40 12.87
CA ASP A 261 -8.58 31.43 13.53
C ASP A 261 -8.17 32.88 13.15
N SER A 262 -7.06 33.07 12.43
CA SER A 262 -6.69 34.37 11.89
C SER A 262 -7.41 34.70 10.58
N HIS A 263 -7.96 33.69 9.87
CA HIS A 263 -8.66 33.93 8.61
C HIS A 263 -9.93 34.77 8.84
N PRO A 264 -10.18 35.84 8.05
CA PRO A 264 -11.29 36.75 8.32
C PRO A 264 -12.66 36.08 8.43
N ASP A 265 -12.89 34.99 7.71
CA ASP A 265 -14.18 34.30 7.69
C ASP A 265 -14.46 33.50 8.97
N LEU A 266 -13.41 33.15 9.74
CA LEU A 266 -13.46 32.21 10.88
C LEU A 266 -13.06 32.82 12.24
N ARG A 267 -12.41 33.99 12.25
CA ARG A 267 -11.89 34.66 13.47
C ARG A 267 -12.88 34.99 14.60
N ASN A 268 -14.18 34.92 14.32
CA ASN A 268 -15.26 35.12 15.29
C ASN A 268 -16.12 33.85 15.51
N GLN A 269 -15.71 32.73 14.89
CA GLN A 269 -16.44 31.46 14.83
C GLN A 269 -15.78 30.40 15.71
N VAL A 270 -14.44 30.32 15.71
CA VAL A 270 -13.70 29.43 16.63
C VAL A 270 -13.88 29.95 18.07
N VAL A 271 -14.52 29.16 18.93
CA VAL A 271 -14.79 29.53 20.34
C VAL A 271 -14.06 28.68 21.36
N ALA A 272 -13.54 27.53 20.95
CA ALA A 272 -12.60 26.73 21.72
C ALA A 272 -11.72 25.91 20.77
N GLU A 273 -10.49 25.63 21.19
CA GLU A 273 -9.58 24.76 20.46
C GLU A 273 -8.84 23.80 21.38
N LYS A 274 -8.42 22.64 20.84
CA LYS A 274 -7.54 21.70 21.52
C LYS A 274 -6.82 20.79 20.52
N ASN A 275 -5.52 20.61 20.72
CA ASN A 275 -4.70 19.69 19.94
C ASN A 275 -4.64 18.30 20.59
N PHE A 276 -4.81 17.27 19.76
CA PHE A 276 -4.75 15.85 20.09
C PHE A 276 -3.78 15.07 19.19
N SER A 277 -3.16 15.75 18.23
CA SER A 277 -2.12 15.23 17.35
C SER A 277 -0.73 15.31 18.01
N GLU A 278 0.31 14.86 17.30
CA GLU A 278 1.73 15.01 17.71
C GLU A 278 2.35 16.38 17.33
N SER A 279 1.52 17.34 16.88
CA SER A 279 1.93 18.70 16.50
C SER A 279 2.12 19.61 17.73
N GLU A 280 2.71 20.79 17.56
CA GLU A 280 3.02 21.70 18.70
C GLU A 280 1.79 22.47 19.22
N ASP A 281 0.86 22.87 18.35
CA ASP A 281 -0.36 23.64 18.68
C ASP A 281 -1.56 23.18 17.83
N ALA A 282 -2.74 23.80 18.02
CA ALA A 282 -3.98 23.44 17.32
C ALA A 282 -4.16 24.15 15.96
N LYS A 283 -3.14 24.85 15.47
CA LYS A 283 -3.21 25.57 14.20
C LYS A 283 -3.21 24.62 13.01
N ASP A 284 -3.85 25.06 11.96
CA ASP A 284 -3.77 24.41 10.67
C ASP A 284 -2.49 24.81 9.93
N ARG A 285 -1.73 23.80 9.50
CA ARG A 285 -0.54 23.94 8.63
C ARG A 285 -0.65 23.09 7.37
N ASP A 286 -1.77 22.40 7.22
CA ASP A 286 -2.12 21.54 6.10
C ASP A 286 -3.09 22.28 5.17
N GLY A 287 -4.10 22.91 5.77
CA GLY A 287 -5.08 23.80 5.13
C GLY A 287 -6.47 23.18 5.03
N HIS A 288 -6.56 21.85 5.14
CA HIS A 288 -7.79 21.10 5.01
C HIS A 288 -8.82 21.48 6.10
N GLY A 289 -8.45 21.41 7.38
CA GLY A 289 -9.37 21.66 8.51
C GLY A 289 -9.90 23.09 8.60
N THR A 290 -9.11 24.08 8.18
CA THR A 290 -9.57 25.47 8.00
C THR A 290 -10.67 25.55 6.95
N HIS A 291 -10.49 24.83 5.84
CA HIS A 291 -11.45 24.80 4.76
C HIS A 291 -12.71 24.00 5.15
N VAL A 292 -12.59 22.90 5.93
CA VAL A 292 -13.73 22.21 6.58
C VAL A 292 -14.54 23.22 7.41
N ALA A 293 -13.89 23.93 8.32
CA ALA A 293 -14.54 24.89 9.22
C ALA A 293 -15.18 26.05 8.45
N SER A 294 -14.53 26.55 7.39
CA SER A 294 -15.09 27.57 6.49
C SER A 294 -16.30 27.07 5.72
N THR A 295 -16.34 25.78 5.40
CA THR A 295 -17.46 25.15 4.69
C THR A 295 -18.68 25.01 5.61
N VAL A 296 -18.46 24.67 6.89
CA VAL A 296 -19.53 24.67 7.91
C VAL A 296 -20.01 26.10 8.20
N ALA A 297 -19.12 26.98 8.67
CA ALA A 297 -19.49 28.23 9.34
C ALA A 297 -18.67 29.47 8.91
N GLY A 298 -18.00 29.43 7.75
CA GLY A 298 -17.27 30.57 7.23
C GLY A 298 -18.22 31.75 6.95
N THR A 299 -17.96 32.92 7.54
CA THR A 299 -18.84 34.09 7.42
C THR A 299 -18.79 34.77 6.04
N GLY A 300 -17.89 34.35 5.14
CA GLY A 300 -17.67 34.98 3.84
C GLY A 300 -17.06 36.39 3.91
N ALA A 301 -16.59 36.84 5.07
CA ALA A 301 -16.19 38.22 5.34
C ALA A 301 -15.09 38.75 4.40
N LYS A 302 -14.11 37.92 4.00
CA LYS A 302 -13.04 38.29 3.05
C LYS A 302 -13.56 38.46 1.62
N SER A 303 -14.67 37.80 1.27
CA SER A 303 -15.29 37.82 -0.07
C SER A 303 -16.60 38.62 -0.13
N GLY A 304 -16.89 39.46 0.87
CA GLY A 304 -18.13 40.25 0.91
C GLY A 304 -19.41 39.41 1.02
N GLY A 305 -19.29 38.17 1.49
CA GLY A 305 -20.39 37.21 1.63
C GLY A 305 -20.55 36.25 0.45
N THR A 306 -19.64 36.22 -0.54
CA THR A 306 -19.73 35.30 -1.68
C THR A 306 -19.37 33.86 -1.32
N HIS A 307 -18.35 33.65 -0.49
CA HIS A 307 -17.91 32.33 -0.02
C HIS A 307 -18.33 32.08 1.44
N LYS A 308 -19.64 32.17 1.71
CA LYS A 308 -20.22 31.74 2.98
C LYS A 308 -20.25 30.22 3.09
N GLY A 309 -19.92 29.69 4.27
CA GLY A 309 -20.31 28.34 4.67
C GLY A 309 -21.82 28.22 4.92
N VAL A 310 -22.30 27.01 5.14
CA VAL A 310 -23.74 26.71 5.25
C VAL A 310 -24.43 27.42 6.43
N ALA A 311 -23.77 27.41 7.60
CA ALA A 311 -24.29 27.91 8.86
C ALA A 311 -23.37 29.02 9.43
N PRO A 312 -23.37 30.23 8.84
CA PRO A 312 -22.43 31.30 9.18
C PRO A 312 -22.65 31.97 10.54
N GLY A 313 -23.68 31.61 11.32
CA GLY A 313 -23.83 31.97 12.73
C GLY A 313 -23.19 30.98 13.70
N ALA A 314 -23.05 29.72 13.29
CA ALA A 314 -22.62 28.60 14.12
C ALA A 314 -21.18 28.75 14.64
N LYS A 315 -20.91 28.14 15.80
CA LYS A 315 -19.61 28.24 16.48
C LYS A 315 -18.80 26.95 16.36
N ILE A 316 -17.54 27.11 15.98
CA ILE A 316 -16.58 26.06 15.70
C ILE A 316 -15.80 25.69 16.96
N LEU A 317 -15.71 24.40 17.22
CA LEU A 317 -14.81 23.80 18.20
C LEU A 317 -13.67 23.12 17.42
N ASN A 318 -12.48 23.73 17.43
CA ASN A 318 -11.30 23.26 16.69
C ASN A 318 -10.62 22.10 17.44
N GLY A 319 -10.92 20.86 17.06
CA GLY A 319 -10.25 19.67 17.59
C GLY A 319 -9.19 19.17 16.61
N LYS A 320 -7.94 19.61 16.73
CA LYS A 320 -6.85 19.13 15.85
C LYS A 320 -6.49 17.68 16.21
N VAL A 321 -7.03 16.73 15.46
CA VAL A 321 -6.77 15.28 15.61
C VAL A 321 -5.82 14.76 14.51
N LEU A 322 -5.75 15.45 13.37
CA LEU A 322 -4.76 15.23 12.32
C LEU A 322 -3.53 16.13 12.57
N ASP A 323 -2.32 15.63 12.32
CA ASP A 323 -1.10 16.43 12.43
C ASP A 323 -0.91 17.41 11.26
N ASP A 324 0.19 18.18 11.25
CA ASP A 324 0.51 19.22 10.24
C ASP A 324 0.73 18.69 8.79
N TYR A 325 0.32 17.46 8.50
CA TYR A 325 0.43 16.74 7.22
C TYR A 325 -0.84 15.89 6.98
N GLY A 326 -1.99 16.39 7.40
CA GLY A 326 -3.30 15.76 7.23
C GLY A 326 -3.45 14.40 7.89
N SER A 327 -2.55 14.00 8.81
CA SER A 327 -2.38 12.62 9.27
C SER A 327 -2.65 12.46 10.77
N GLY A 328 -3.74 11.78 11.16
CA GLY A 328 -4.14 11.62 12.57
C GLY A 328 -4.39 10.18 13.00
N MET A 329 -4.23 9.92 14.31
CA MET A 329 -4.30 8.59 14.94
C MET A 329 -5.69 8.31 15.52
N ASP A 330 -6.15 7.06 15.44
CA ASP A 330 -7.45 6.60 15.98
C ASP A 330 -7.66 7.03 17.46
N SER A 331 -6.65 6.91 18.31
CA SER A 331 -6.65 7.33 19.72
C SER A 331 -6.58 8.84 19.94
N GLY A 332 -6.03 9.57 18.95
CA GLY A 332 -6.09 11.03 18.85
C GLY A 332 -7.52 11.50 18.59
N ILE A 333 -8.17 10.84 17.62
CA ILE A 333 -9.54 11.08 17.14
C ILE A 333 -10.57 10.78 18.23
N ILE A 334 -10.56 9.59 18.85
CA ILE A 334 -11.53 9.14 19.87
C ILE A 334 -11.71 10.18 20.98
N ALA A 335 -10.64 10.53 21.69
CA ALA A 335 -10.72 11.53 22.76
C ALA A 335 -10.57 12.98 22.25
N GLY A 336 -10.68 13.19 20.94
CA GLY A 336 -11.17 14.43 20.34
C GLY A 336 -12.71 14.47 20.29
N MET A 337 -13.38 13.34 20.01
CA MET A 337 -14.84 13.20 20.13
C MET A 337 -15.31 13.39 21.57
N ASP A 338 -14.69 12.71 22.55
CA ASP A 338 -15.01 12.89 23.97
C ASP A 338 -14.92 14.38 24.37
N TRP A 339 -13.88 15.10 23.93
CA TRP A 339 -13.73 16.55 24.20
C TRP A 339 -14.78 17.41 23.49
N ALA A 340 -15.10 17.12 22.22
CA ALA A 340 -16.15 17.85 21.50
C ALA A 340 -17.50 17.74 22.22
N VAL A 341 -17.84 16.54 22.71
CA VAL A 341 -19.00 16.29 23.58
C VAL A 341 -18.89 17.08 24.90
N GLU A 342 -17.72 17.08 25.56
CA GLU A 342 -17.49 17.86 26.80
C GLU A 342 -17.64 19.38 26.60
N GLN A 343 -17.29 19.92 25.43
CA GLN A 343 -17.54 21.32 25.08
C GLN A 343 -19.00 21.62 24.70
N GLY A 344 -19.83 20.59 24.59
CA GLY A 344 -21.23 20.68 24.17
C GLY A 344 -21.39 20.93 22.67
N ALA A 345 -20.66 20.20 21.83
CA ALA A 345 -20.96 20.13 20.40
C ALA A 345 -22.32 19.47 20.16
N ASP A 346 -23.16 20.07 19.31
CA ASP A 346 -24.42 19.48 18.84
C ASP A 346 -24.18 18.54 17.65
N VAL A 347 -23.20 18.91 16.82
CA VAL A 347 -22.77 18.20 15.62
C VAL A 347 -21.24 18.08 15.64
N ILE A 348 -20.71 16.92 15.27
CA ILE A 348 -19.29 16.66 15.10
C ILE A 348 -19.06 16.29 13.63
N ASN A 349 -18.27 17.11 12.94
CA ASN A 349 -17.82 16.83 11.59
C ASN A 349 -16.48 16.08 11.63
N MET A 350 -16.43 14.94 10.96
CA MET A 350 -15.25 14.11 10.77
C MET A 350 -14.98 13.92 9.28
N SER A 351 -14.19 14.83 8.72
CA SER A 351 -13.82 14.86 7.31
C SER A 351 -12.64 13.91 6.99
N LEU A 352 -12.52 12.82 7.74
CA LEU A 352 -11.40 11.87 7.76
C LEU A 352 -11.91 10.42 7.68
N GLY A 353 -11.06 9.51 7.19
CA GLY A 353 -11.39 8.08 7.12
C GLY A 353 -10.21 7.20 6.73
N GLY A 354 -10.46 5.89 6.64
CA GLY A 354 -9.47 4.89 6.24
C GLY A 354 -10.09 3.53 5.96
N LYS A 355 -9.29 2.59 5.47
CA LYS A 355 -9.72 1.23 5.08
C LYS A 355 -10.41 0.50 6.25
N ASP A 356 -11.59 0.00 5.97
CA ASP A 356 -12.50 -0.68 6.89
C ASP A 356 -12.25 -2.21 6.97
N THR A 357 -12.88 -2.87 7.94
CA THR A 357 -12.84 -4.33 8.17
C THR A 357 -14.23 -4.92 8.41
N PRO A 358 -14.45 -6.23 8.20
CA PRO A 358 -15.72 -6.89 8.57
C PRO A 358 -16.06 -6.80 10.06
N GLU A 359 -15.05 -6.67 10.91
CA GLU A 359 -15.15 -6.50 12.36
C GLU A 359 -15.19 -5.00 12.75
N ILE A 360 -16.08 -4.63 13.70
CA ILE A 360 -16.28 -3.23 14.15
C ILE A 360 -15.00 -2.65 14.77
N ASP A 361 -14.59 -1.47 14.32
CA ASP A 361 -13.36 -0.79 14.74
C ASP A 361 -13.54 0.18 15.94
N PRO A 362 -12.44 0.67 16.55
CA PRO A 362 -12.50 1.59 17.70
C PRO A 362 -13.30 2.87 17.48
N LEU A 363 -13.21 3.45 16.28
CA LEU A 363 -13.88 4.70 15.94
C LEU A 363 -15.37 4.45 15.75
N GLU A 364 -15.76 3.38 15.05
CA GLU A 364 -17.15 3.03 14.83
C GLU A 364 -17.88 2.74 16.14
N ALA A 365 -17.28 1.92 17.00
CA ALA A 365 -17.81 1.60 18.32
C ALA A 365 -18.01 2.87 19.17
N HIS A 366 -17.08 3.82 19.08
CA HIS A 366 -17.16 5.07 19.84
C HIS A 366 -18.18 6.07 19.27
N VAL A 367 -18.29 6.20 17.94
CA VAL A 367 -19.34 7.00 17.27
C VAL A 367 -20.73 6.46 17.60
N ASN A 368 -20.95 5.16 17.46
CA ASN A 368 -22.20 4.50 17.86
C ASN A 368 -22.52 4.79 19.33
N LYS A 369 -21.53 4.64 20.22
CA LYS A 369 -21.70 4.89 21.66
C LYS A 369 -22.05 6.34 21.99
N LEU A 370 -21.27 7.31 21.52
CA LEU A 370 -21.50 8.73 21.83
C LEU A 370 -22.81 9.24 21.24
N THR A 371 -23.21 8.76 20.06
CA THR A 371 -24.52 9.10 19.48
C THR A 371 -25.65 8.64 20.41
N ALA A 372 -25.63 7.39 20.87
CA ALA A 372 -26.64 6.83 21.76
C ALA A 372 -26.64 7.47 23.18
N GLU A 373 -25.47 7.68 23.79
CA GLU A 373 -25.39 8.24 25.16
C GLU A 373 -25.64 9.75 25.24
N LYS A 374 -25.37 10.51 24.16
CA LYS A 374 -25.34 11.98 24.19
C LYS A 374 -26.32 12.63 23.23
N GLY A 375 -26.68 11.97 22.13
CA GLY A 375 -27.54 12.51 21.09
C GLY A 375 -26.85 13.47 20.13
N VAL A 376 -25.51 13.47 20.09
CA VAL A 376 -24.68 14.31 19.21
C VAL A 376 -24.56 13.67 17.83
N LEU A 377 -24.75 14.45 16.76
CA LEU A 377 -24.71 13.94 15.39
C LEU A 377 -23.27 13.87 14.87
N PHE A 378 -22.86 12.73 14.33
CA PHE A 378 -21.58 12.59 13.62
C PHE A 378 -21.81 12.65 12.11
N ALA A 379 -21.36 13.71 11.45
CA ALA A 379 -21.31 13.82 10.00
C ALA A 379 -19.93 13.37 9.52
N ILE A 380 -19.85 12.29 8.72
CA ILE A 380 -18.59 11.62 8.40
C ILE A 380 -18.45 11.43 6.88
N ALA A 381 -17.25 11.65 6.35
CA ALA A 381 -16.95 11.38 4.95
C ALA A 381 -17.06 9.88 4.61
N ALA A 382 -17.58 9.53 3.42
CA ALA A 382 -17.61 8.14 2.97
C ALA A 382 -16.22 7.58 2.63
N GLY A 383 -15.31 8.44 2.18
CA GLY A 383 -13.99 8.08 1.66
C GLY A 383 -13.85 8.34 0.15
N ASN A 384 -12.61 8.36 -0.32
CA ASN A 384 -12.25 8.68 -1.71
C ASN A 384 -11.69 7.44 -2.45
N SER A 385 -12.22 6.25 -2.13
CA SER A 385 -11.72 4.94 -2.60
C SER A 385 -12.67 4.27 -3.61
N GLY A 386 -13.62 5.02 -4.17
CA GLY A 386 -14.54 4.57 -5.21
C GLY A 386 -13.86 4.35 -6.57
N PRO A 387 -14.59 3.82 -7.57
CA PRO A 387 -16.00 3.41 -7.53
C PRO A 387 -16.20 1.92 -7.18
N GLY A 388 -15.19 1.27 -6.59
CA GLY A 388 -15.27 -0.15 -6.22
C GLY A 388 -16.29 -0.41 -5.10
N ALA A 389 -17.11 -1.45 -5.23
CA ALA A 389 -18.07 -1.85 -4.19
C ALA A 389 -17.35 -2.22 -2.89
N GLY A 390 -17.88 -1.80 -1.74
CA GLY A 390 -17.24 -2.03 -0.44
C GLY A 390 -16.07 -1.08 -0.14
N SER A 391 -16.10 0.15 -0.68
CA SER A 391 -15.03 1.15 -0.51
C SER A 391 -15.29 2.20 0.58
N VAL A 392 -16.46 2.19 1.23
CA VAL A 392 -16.75 3.07 2.38
C VAL A 392 -15.79 2.76 3.52
N GLY A 393 -15.13 3.79 4.05
CA GLY A 393 -14.13 3.66 5.11
C GLY A 393 -14.67 3.92 6.52
N SER A 394 -14.05 3.31 7.52
CA SER A 394 -14.26 3.70 8.92
C SER A 394 -13.74 5.12 9.16
N PRO A 395 -14.44 5.96 9.96
CA PRO A 395 -15.64 5.64 10.75
C PRO A 395 -16.99 5.83 10.03
N GLY A 396 -17.00 6.14 8.73
CA GLY A 396 -18.23 6.29 7.93
C GLY A 396 -19.06 5.00 7.82
N THR A 397 -18.52 3.87 8.24
CA THR A 397 -19.19 2.57 8.28
C THR A 397 -20.05 2.35 9.53
N ALA A 398 -19.88 3.17 10.59
CA ALA A 398 -20.69 3.12 11.80
C ALA A 398 -22.19 3.35 11.54
N ASP A 399 -23.06 2.57 12.19
CA ASP A 399 -24.52 2.60 11.98
C ASP A 399 -25.12 3.98 12.31
N ALA A 400 -24.65 4.59 13.40
CA ALA A 400 -25.13 5.86 13.90
C ALA A 400 -24.59 7.08 13.13
N ALA A 401 -23.46 6.94 12.43
CA ALA A 401 -22.89 8.01 11.61
C ALA A 401 -23.87 8.43 10.50
N LEU A 402 -23.91 9.72 10.18
CA LEU A 402 -24.50 10.26 8.96
C LEU A 402 -23.37 10.37 7.92
N THR A 403 -23.28 9.34 7.09
CA THR A 403 -22.14 9.16 6.17
C THR A 403 -22.42 9.75 4.80
N VAL A 404 -21.46 10.49 4.26
CA VAL A 404 -21.70 11.39 3.13
C VAL A 404 -20.78 11.10 1.94
N GLY A 405 -21.38 10.73 0.80
CA GLY A 405 -20.71 10.64 -0.51
C GLY A 405 -20.70 11.96 -1.29
N ALA A 406 -19.90 12.06 -2.34
CA ALA A 406 -19.70 13.30 -3.12
C ALA A 406 -20.46 13.32 -4.46
N VAL A 407 -21.02 14.48 -4.80
CA VAL A 407 -21.48 14.83 -6.16
C VAL A 407 -20.81 16.11 -6.64
N ASP A 408 -20.79 16.36 -7.95
CA ASP A 408 -20.31 17.63 -8.52
C ASP A 408 -21.41 18.71 -8.63
N ASP A 409 -21.12 19.83 -9.29
CA ASP A 409 -22.06 20.96 -9.48
C ASP A 409 -23.25 20.65 -10.43
N LYS A 410 -23.22 19.51 -11.13
CA LYS A 410 -24.31 18.97 -11.97
C LYS A 410 -25.15 17.91 -11.24
N ASN A 411 -24.81 17.58 -9.99
CA ASN A 411 -25.31 16.44 -9.21
C ASN A 411 -24.84 15.07 -9.72
N GLU A 412 -23.79 15.01 -10.55
CA GLU A 412 -23.21 13.75 -10.99
C GLU A 412 -22.33 13.19 -9.86
N LEU A 413 -22.46 11.89 -9.53
CA LEU A 413 -21.66 11.23 -8.49
C LEU A 413 -20.17 11.29 -8.85
N ALA A 414 -19.33 11.75 -7.93
CA ALA A 414 -17.90 11.84 -8.17
C ALA A 414 -17.27 10.44 -8.27
N ASP A 415 -16.44 10.19 -9.30
CA ASP A 415 -15.82 8.88 -9.57
C ASP A 415 -15.01 8.31 -8.38
N PHE A 416 -14.42 9.18 -7.56
CA PHE A 416 -13.67 8.80 -6.35
C PHE A 416 -14.56 8.45 -5.16
N SER A 417 -15.84 8.85 -5.16
CA SER A 417 -16.70 8.74 -3.97
C SER A 417 -16.84 7.28 -3.57
N SER A 418 -16.44 6.95 -2.35
CA SER A 418 -16.58 5.60 -1.83
C SER A 418 -18.05 5.15 -1.82
N VAL A 419 -18.28 3.91 -2.24
CA VAL A 419 -19.59 3.29 -2.41
C VAL A 419 -19.71 2.00 -1.60
N GLY A 420 -20.91 1.69 -1.14
CA GLY A 420 -21.23 0.51 -0.36
C GLY A 420 -21.19 -0.80 -1.16
N PRO A 421 -21.68 -1.92 -0.60
CA PRO A 421 -22.21 -2.05 0.78
C PRO A 421 -21.17 -1.80 1.86
N ARG A 422 -21.59 -1.69 3.13
CA ARG A 422 -20.66 -1.79 4.26
C ARG A 422 -20.03 -3.18 4.32
N SER A 423 -18.74 -3.23 4.68
CA SER A 423 -18.08 -4.43 5.17
C SER A 423 -18.89 -5.14 6.28
N GLY A 424 -18.71 -6.46 6.40
CA GLY A 424 -19.23 -7.22 7.53
C GLY A 424 -20.75 -7.37 7.64
N GLY A 425 -21.55 -6.79 6.74
CA GLY A 425 -23.01 -6.91 6.87
C GLY A 425 -23.89 -6.50 5.69
N GLY A 426 -23.37 -6.00 4.56
CA GLY A 426 -24.21 -5.68 3.40
C GLY A 426 -25.05 -4.40 3.52
N ALA A 427 -24.98 -3.71 4.66
CA ALA A 427 -25.81 -2.54 4.99
C ALA A 427 -25.54 -1.34 4.07
N VAL A 428 -26.55 -0.48 3.89
CA VAL A 428 -26.47 0.69 3.01
C VAL A 428 -25.61 1.80 3.63
N LYS A 429 -24.51 2.11 2.96
CA LYS A 429 -23.70 3.32 3.11
C LYS A 429 -23.27 3.79 1.71
N PRO A 430 -23.06 5.09 1.46
CA PRO A 430 -23.32 6.23 2.37
C PRO A 430 -24.83 6.39 2.70
N ASP A 431 -25.17 7.24 3.66
CA ASP A 431 -26.56 7.55 4.04
C ASP A 431 -27.18 8.59 3.09
N VAL A 432 -26.37 9.55 2.64
CA VAL A 432 -26.71 10.66 1.73
C VAL A 432 -25.50 11.00 0.85
N THR A 433 -25.71 11.84 -0.16
CA THR A 433 -24.64 12.64 -0.77
C THR A 433 -24.79 14.11 -0.43
N ALA A 434 -23.67 14.81 -0.50
CA ALA A 434 -23.65 16.25 -0.62
C ALA A 434 -22.57 16.64 -1.63
N PRO A 435 -22.53 17.90 -2.08
CA PRO A 435 -21.62 18.28 -3.13
C PRO A 435 -20.14 18.30 -2.64
N GLY A 436 -19.23 17.93 -3.55
CA GLY A 436 -17.88 17.40 -3.26
C GLY A 436 -16.83 17.60 -4.37
N VAL A 437 -17.07 18.42 -5.41
CA VAL A 437 -16.10 18.73 -6.52
C VAL A 437 -16.18 20.21 -6.98
N ASP A 438 -15.08 20.99 -6.88
CA ASP A 438 -14.75 22.48 -6.85
C ASP A 438 -15.16 23.58 -5.73
N ILE A 439 -15.29 23.38 -4.37
CA ILE A 439 -15.69 24.36 -3.31
C ILE A 439 -14.53 25.33 -3.21
N THR A 440 -14.76 26.58 -3.53
CA THR A 440 -13.85 27.63 -3.12
C THR A 440 -14.24 28.11 -1.72
N ALA A 441 -13.53 27.66 -0.67
CA ALA A 441 -13.64 28.17 0.71
C ALA A 441 -12.26 28.51 1.31
N ALA A 442 -12.21 28.91 2.59
CA ALA A 442 -11.04 29.60 3.15
C ALA A 442 -9.74 28.77 3.13
N ALA A 443 -8.64 29.42 2.73
CA ALA A 443 -7.29 28.88 2.79
C ALA A 443 -6.58 29.33 4.08
N ALA A 444 -5.88 28.40 4.73
CA ALA A 444 -5.06 28.69 5.90
C ALA A 444 -3.82 29.53 5.58
N ALA A 445 -3.38 30.35 6.53
CA ALA A 445 -2.19 31.19 6.41
C ALA A 445 -0.90 30.36 6.21
N GLY A 446 -0.43 30.30 4.96
CA GLY A 446 0.86 29.71 4.59
C GLY A 446 0.79 28.36 3.87
N THR A 447 -0.40 27.77 3.71
CA THR A 447 -0.59 26.50 2.99
C THR A 447 -0.75 26.68 1.47
N GLY A 448 -1.04 27.92 1.05
CA GLY A 448 -1.25 28.33 -0.33
C GLY A 448 -2.69 28.75 -0.59
N SER A 449 -2.89 29.76 -1.44
CA SER A 449 -4.22 30.22 -1.84
C SER A 449 -4.37 30.20 -3.35
N GLY A 450 -5.55 29.79 -3.82
CA GLY A 450 -5.96 29.91 -5.21
C GLY A 450 -6.46 31.32 -5.54
N SER A 451 -7.48 31.38 -6.41
CA SER A 451 -8.16 32.62 -6.81
C SER A 451 -9.65 32.50 -6.50
N PRO A 452 -10.25 33.41 -5.71
CA PRO A 452 -9.66 34.63 -5.13
C PRO A 452 -8.69 34.38 -3.96
N GLU A 453 -7.84 35.38 -3.67
CA GLU A 453 -6.80 35.30 -2.64
C GLU A 453 -7.37 35.04 -1.23
N GLY A 454 -6.78 34.08 -0.51
CA GLY A 454 -7.28 33.59 0.79
C GLY A 454 -8.37 32.53 0.69
N TYR A 455 -8.73 32.10 -0.51
CA TYR A 455 -9.56 30.93 -0.76
C TYR A 455 -8.77 29.89 -1.55
N VAL A 456 -9.15 28.61 -1.46
CA VAL A 456 -8.53 27.49 -2.19
C VAL A 456 -9.61 26.46 -2.58
N SER A 457 -9.27 25.50 -3.43
CA SER A 457 -10.13 24.44 -3.98
C SER A 457 -9.31 23.16 -4.21
N MET A 458 -9.83 21.98 -3.84
CA MET A 458 -9.23 20.63 -3.97
C MET A 458 -10.26 19.53 -4.45
N SER A 459 -10.32 18.28 -3.93
CA SER A 459 -10.71 16.98 -4.61
C SER A 459 -11.17 15.74 -3.76
N GLY A 460 -12.33 15.70 -3.07
CA GLY A 460 -12.80 14.57 -2.25
C GLY A 460 -14.13 14.69 -1.45
N THR A 461 -14.59 13.56 -0.86
CA THR A 461 -15.82 13.42 -0.03
C THR A 461 -15.74 14.09 1.34
N SER A 462 -14.54 14.50 1.78
CA SER A 462 -14.34 15.21 3.04
C SER A 462 -15.13 16.52 3.10
N MET A 463 -15.64 17.03 1.98
CA MET A 463 -16.38 18.31 1.90
C MET A 463 -17.87 18.16 1.68
N ALA A 464 -18.31 16.99 1.22
CA ALA A 464 -19.69 16.62 1.33
C ALA A 464 -20.11 16.57 2.82
N ALA A 465 -19.26 16.01 3.70
CA ALA A 465 -19.50 15.94 5.14
C ALA A 465 -19.85 17.31 5.82
N PRO A 466 -19.06 18.39 5.70
CA PRO A 466 -19.36 19.68 6.33
C PRO A 466 -20.58 20.40 5.75
N HIS A 467 -21.05 20.07 4.53
CA HIS A 467 -22.36 20.54 4.07
C HIS A 467 -23.48 19.95 4.91
N VAL A 468 -23.40 18.66 5.18
CA VAL A 468 -24.39 17.95 6.01
C VAL A 468 -24.26 18.38 7.48
N ALA A 469 -23.04 18.64 7.97
CA ALA A 469 -22.82 19.17 9.31
C ALA A 469 -23.41 20.58 9.49
N GLY A 470 -23.22 21.47 8.52
CA GLY A 470 -23.82 22.80 8.52
C GLY A 470 -25.35 22.76 8.35
N ALA A 471 -25.87 21.87 7.48
CA ALA A 471 -27.31 21.66 7.33
C ALA A 471 -27.95 21.16 8.64
N ALA A 472 -27.27 20.27 9.36
CA ALA A 472 -27.69 19.83 10.69
C ALA A 472 -27.66 20.99 11.71
N ALA A 473 -26.73 21.94 11.60
CA ALA A 473 -26.71 23.12 12.47
C ALA A 473 -27.91 24.05 12.23
N LEU A 474 -28.30 24.29 10.98
CA LEU A 474 -29.51 25.06 10.64
C LEU A 474 -30.78 24.39 11.21
N LEU A 475 -30.91 23.06 11.06
CA LEU A 475 -32.03 22.32 11.65
C LEU A 475 -32.01 22.30 13.19
N LYS A 476 -30.82 22.37 13.80
CA LYS A 476 -30.64 22.40 15.25
C LYS A 476 -30.99 23.76 15.86
N GLU A 477 -30.71 24.86 15.16
CA GLU A 477 -31.19 26.20 15.51
C GLU A 477 -32.72 26.27 15.40
N GLN A 478 -33.29 25.76 14.29
CA GLN A 478 -34.74 25.67 14.09
C GLN A 478 -35.44 24.79 15.14
N HIS A 479 -34.79 23.70 15.57
CA HIS A 479 -35.32 22.74 16.53
C HIS A 479 -34.30 22.41 17.65
N PRO A 480 -34.11 23.29 18.66
CA PRO A 480 -33.08 23.13 19.70
C PRO A 480 -33.20 21.86 20.55
N SER A 481 -34.39 21.24 20.60
CA SER A 481 -34.63 19.98 21.32
C SER A 481 -34.23 18.72 20.54
N TRP A 482 -33.98 18.80 19.24
CA TRP A 482 -33.61 17.66 18.41
C TRP A 482 -32.20 17.14 18.71
N LYS A 483 -32.03 15.83 18.48
CA LYS A 483 -30.78 15.08 18.61
C LYS A 483 -30.41 14.45 17.27
N ALA A 484 -29.27 13.77 17.24
CA ALA A 484 -28.73 13.03 16.10
C ALA A 484 -29.78 12.23 15.31
N GLU A 485 -30.65 11.48 15.99
CA GLU A 485 -31.70 10.68 15.35
C GLU A 485 -32.65 11.53 14.50
N GLN A 486 -33.19 12.63 15.06
CA GLN A 486 -34.13 13.51 14.34
C GLN A 486 -33.43 14.27 13.21
N LEU A 487 -32.20 14.78 13.48
CA LEU A 487 -31.40 15.49 12.48
C LEU A 487 -31.03 14.57 11.30
N LYS A 488 -30.57 13.34 11.57
CA LYS A 488 -30.29 12.32 10.55
C LYS A 488 -31.55 11.94 9.78
N ALA A 489 -32.66 11.68 10.48
CA ALA A 489 -33.92 11.30 9.86
C ALA A 489 -34.44 12.37 8.88
N VAL A 490 -34.43 13.66 9.26
CA VAL A 490 -34.81 14.77 8.36
C VAL A 490 -33.86 14.87 7.17
N LEU A 491 -32.54 14.92 7.41
CA LEU A 491 -31.55 15.12 6.34
C LEU A 491 -31.52 13.97 5.31
N THR A 492 -31.87 12.76 5.72
CA THR A 492 -32.05 11.62 4.80
C THR A 492 -33.42 11.62 4.10
N ALA A 493 -34.49 11.99 4.79
CA ALA A 493 -35.85 11.98 4.25
C ALA A 493 -36.05 13.00 3.12
N SER A 494 -35.48 14.20 3.27
CA SER A 494 -35.73 15.35 2.39
C SER A 494 -34.71 15.47 1.24
N THR A 495 -34.31 14.34 0.66
CA THR A 495 -33.24 14.22 -0.34
C THR A 495 -33.73 14.28 -1.79
N GLU A 496 -32.89 14.80 -2.67
CA GLU A 496 -33.06 14.72 -4.13
C GLU A 496 -32.38 13.48 -4.71
N ASP A 497 -33.01 12.87 -5.71
CA ASP A 497 -32.54 11.63 -6.33
C ASP A 497 -31.60 11.90 -7.52
N GLY A 498 -30.36 11.44 -7.45
CA GLY A 498 -29.39 11.49 -8.55
C GLY A 498 -29.52 10.35 -9.57
N GLY A 499 -30.43 9.40 -9.37
CA GLY A 499 -30.63 8.23 -10.25
C GLY A 499 -29.66 7.06 -10.02
N TYR A 500 -28.84 7.12 -8.96
CA TYR A 500 -27.87 6.09 -8.61
C TYR A 500 -28.45 5.02 -7.64
N THR A 501 -27.76 3.88 -7.49
CA THR A 501 -28.15 2.86 -6.50
C THR A 501 -28.01 3.36 -5.06
N ALA A 502 -28.70 2.72 -4.11
CA ALA A 502 -28.62 3.13 -2.70
C ALA A 502 -27.20 3.00 -2.12
N PHE A 503 -26.37 2.09 -2.64
CA PHE A 503 -24.95 1.98 -2.25
C PHE A 503 -24.06 3.07 -2.83
N GLN A 504 -24.53 3.84 -3.81
CA GLN A 504 -23.80 4.96 -4.39
C GLN A 504 -24.20 6.30 -3.76
N GLN A 505 -25.49 6.55 -3.60
CA GLN A 505 -26.01 7.85 -3.13
C GLN A 505 -26.72 7.83 -1.76
N GLY A 506 -26.89 6.65 -1.16
CA GLY A 506 -27.78 6.49 -0.01
C GLY A 506 -29.21 6.86 -0.35
N THR A 507 -29.84 7.64 0.53
CA THR A 507 -31.14 8.27 0.29
C THR A 507 -31.11 9.38 -0.76
N GLY A 508 -29.93 9.87 -1.16
CA GLY A 508 -29.77 10.88 -2.21
C GLY A 508 -29.05 12.14 -1.72
N ARG A 509 -29.10 13.18 -2.53
CA ARG A 509 -28.42 14.47 -2.28
C ARG A 509 -29.22 15.31 -1.29
N ILE A 510 -28.59 15.87 -0.26
CA ILE A 510 -29.32 16.72 0.70
C ILE A 510 -29.91 17.99 0.05
N ALA A 511 -31.14 18.34 0.42
CA ALA A 511 -31.80 19.60 0.04
C ALA A 511 -32.33 20.31 1.30
N VAL A 512 -31.59 21.33 1.76
CA VAL A 512 -31.87 22.05 3.01
C VAL A 512 -33.20 22.79 2.96
N ASP A 513 -33.60 23.28 1.78
CA ASP A 513 -34.87 23.98 1.62
C ASP A 513 -36.10 23.07 1.67
N GLN A 514 -35.93 21.76 1.52
CA GLN A 514 -36.94 20.77 1.88
C GLN A 514 -36.83 20.42 3.36
N ALA A 515 -35.61 20.18 3.85
CA ALA A 515 -35.33 19.80 5.24
C ALA A 515 -35.96 20.76 6.28
N ILE A 516 -35.80 22.08 6.11
CA ILE A 516 -36.35 23.10 7.03
C ILE A 516 -37.89 23.20 7.00
N LYS A 517 -38.57 22.42 6.15
CA LYS A 517 -40.03 22.31 6.05
C LYS A 517 -40.53 20.90 6.34
N GLN A 518 -39.63 19.96 6.63
CA GLN A 518 -39.92 18.54 6.72
C GLN A 518 -40.55 18.21 8.07
N SER A 519 -41.81 17.76 8.07
CA SER A 519 -42.50 17.29 9.28
C SER A 519 -42.79 15.79 9.27
N ILE A 520 -42.70 15.11 8.12
CA ILE A 520 -42.68 13.65 8.07
C ILE A 520 -41.25 13.15 7.83
N VAL A 521 -40.82 12.18 8.63
CA VAL A 521 -39.56 11.45 8.42
C VAL A 521 -39.81 9.95 8.43
N ALA A 522 -38.89 9.17 7.86
CA ALA A 522 -38.80 7.74 8.18
C ALA A 522 -38.00 7.55 9.48
N GLU A 523 -38.38 6.61 10.33
CA GLU A 523 -37.64 6.29 11.56
C GLU A 523 -36.28 5.61 11.27
N SER A 524 -36.17 4.96 10.12
CA SER A 524 -34.93 4.40 9.57
C SER A 524 -34.75 4.90 8.14
N SER A 525 -33.61 5.55 7.84
CA SER A 525 -33.28 6.00 6.47
C SER A 525 -33.06 4.83 5.50
N SER A 526 -32.56 3.70 6.01
CA SER A 526 -32.30 2.47 5.27
C SER A 526 -32.90 1.24 5.96
N VAL A 527 -33.38 0.29 5.16
CA VAL A 527 -33.86 -1.03 5.59
C VAL A 527 -32.97 -2.12 4.98
N SER A 528 -32.31 -2.93 5.81
CA SER A 528 -31.48 -4.04 5.31
C SER A 528 -32.23 -5.36 5.51
N PHE A 529 -32.41 -6.12 4.42
CA PHE A 529 -32.89 -7.49 4.45
C PHE A 529 -31.71 -8.45 4.69
N ALA A 530 -31.97 -9.66 5.18
CA ALA A 530 -30.94 -10.69 5.30
C ALA A 530 -30.43 -11.11 3.91
N LYS A 531 -29.14 -11.49 3.83
CA LYS A 531 -28.57 -12.15 2.66
C LYS A 531 -29.32 -13.46 2.39
N GLN A 532 -29.94 -13.57 1.22
CA GLN A 532 -30.65 -14.76 0.78
C GLN A 532 -29.63 -15.69 0.11
N ALA A 533 -29.54 -16.94 0.60
CA ALA A 533 -28.51 -17.89 0.20
C ALA A 533 -28.92 -18.69 -1.03
N TRP A 534 -27.96 -19.05 -1.89
CA TRP A 534 -28.25 -19.83 -3.08
C TRP A 534 -28.67 -21.28 -2.75
N PRO A 535 -29.67 -21.89 -3.42
CA PRO A 535 -30.41 -21.40 -4.59
C PRO A 535 -31.70 -20.64 -4.26
N HIS A 536 -32.04 -19.65 -5.10
CA HIS A 536 -33.14 -18.74 -4.83
C HIS A 536 -34.55 -19.25 -5.13
N HIS A 537 -34.74 -20.50 -5.56
CA HIS A 537 -36.08 -21.02 -5.89
C HIS A 537 -36.92 -21.44 -4.67
N ASP A 538 -36.26 -21.61 -3.53
CA ASP A 538 -36.82 -21.98 -2.23
C ASP A 538 -36.67 -20.86 -1.16
N ASP A 539 -36.18 -19.68 -1.57
CA ASP A 539 -36.17 -18.47 -0.73
C ASP A 539 -37.56 -18.15 -0.18
N THR A 540 -37.63 -17.70 1.08
CA THR A 540 -38.86 -17.22 1.70
C THR A 540 -38.86 -15.69 1.64
N PRO A 541 -39.83 -15.03 0.97
CA PRO A 541 -39.85 -13.58 0.84
C PRO A 541 -39.83 -12.87 2.19
N GLU A 542 -38.79 -12.08 2.43
CA GLU A 542 -38.60 -11.36 3.68
C GLU A 542 -39.41 -10.06 3.65
N THR A 543 -40.01 -9.68 4.78
CA THR A 543 -40.81 -8.45 4.88
C THR A 543 -40.36 -7.63 6.08
N GLN A 544 -40.04 -6.36 5.83
CA GLN A 544 -39.57 -5.39 6.80
C GLN A 544 -40.49 -4.15 6.83
N LYS A 545 -40.46 -3.37 7.90
CA LYS A 545 -41.33 -2.19 8.05
C LYS A 545 -40.60 -0.89 7.71
N VAL A 546 -41.17 -0.12 6.79
CA VAL A 546 -40.84 1.29 6.60
C VAL A 546 -41.80 2.11 7.47
N THR A 547 -41.33 2.58 8.63
CA THR A 547 -42.14 3.38 9.56
C THR A 547 -41.92 4.87 9.33
N TYR A 548 -43.01 5.60 9.12
CA TYR A 548 -43.05 7.05 9.05
C TYR A 548 -43.46 7.63 10.40
N ARG A 549 -42.86 8.76 10.75
CA ARG A 549 -43.13 9.55 11.95
C ARG A 549 -43.54 10.96 11.56
N ASN A 550 -44.63 11.45 12.16
CA ASN A 550 -45.13 12.79 11.98
C ASN A 550 -44.72 13.67 13.16
N LEU A 551 -44.08 14.80 12.87
CA LEU A 551 -43.56 15.79 13.82
C LEU A 551 -44.47 17.04 13.90
N SER A 552 -45.55 17.09 13.11
CA SER A 552 -46.54 18.17 13.10
C SER A 552 -47.81 17.84 13.89
N ASP A 553 -48.67 18.85 14.06
CA ASP A 553 -49.94 18.77 14.78
C ASP A 553 -51.16 18.42 13.89
N GLN A 554 -50.93 18.12 12.61
CA GLN A 554 -51.95 17.69 11.65
C GLN A 554 -51.73 16.24 11.23
N ASP A 555 -52.82 15.49 11.01
CA ASP A 555 -52.75 14.17 10.37
C ASP A 555 -52.33 14.32 8.90
N ILE A 556 -51.37 13.51 8.43
CA ILE A 556 -50.86 13.59 7.05
C ILE A 556 -51.00 12.21 6.39
N THR A 557 -51.78 12.15 5.31
CA THR A 557 -51.79 11.01 4.40
C THR A 557 -50.62 11.08 3.44
N LEU A 558 -49.91 9.96 3.25
CA LEU A 558 -48.85 9.77 2.27
C LEU A 558 -49.30 8.74 1.22
N ASP A 559 -49.10 9.06 -0.05
CA ASP A 559 -49.08 8.09 -1.15
C ASP A 559 -47.66 7.52 -1.28
N VAL A 560 -47.49 6.19 -1.34
CA VAL A 560 -46.19 5.50 -1.16
C VAL A 560 -45.86 4.63 -2.38
N THR A 561 -44.64 4.77 -2.88
CA THR A 561 -44.12 4.10 -4.08
C THR A 561 -42.77 3.43 -3.80
N VAL A 562 -42.42 2.41 -4.59
CA VAL A 562 -41.11 1.75 -4.54
C VAL A 562 -40.53 1.54 -5.92
N THR A 563 -39.25 1.83 -6.08
CA THR A 563 -38.46 1.60 -7.29
C THR A 563 -37.24 0.76 -6.93
N GLY A 564 -37.08 -0.40 -7.57
CA GLY A 564 -35.95 -1.30 -7.35
C GLY A 564 -34.87 -1.18 -8.42
N LEU A 565 -33.61 -1.25 -8.02
CA LEU A 565 -32.43 -1.38 -8.89
C LEU A 565 -31.62 -2.61 -8.48
N GLY A 566 -31.32 -3.47 -9.45
CA GLY A 566 -30.48 -4.65 -9.28
C GLY A 566 -29.01 -4.43 -9.62
N PRO A 567 -28.24 -5.52 -9.81
CA PRO A 567 -26.83 -5.48 -10.18
C PRO A 567 -26.56 -4.58 -11.41
N GLN A 568 -25.44 -3.85 -11.36
CA GLN A 568 -25.04 -2.85 -12.35
C GLN A 568 -26.08 -1.72 -12.60
N GLY A 569 -27.00 -1.47 -11.66
CA GLY A 569 -27.98 -0.37 -11.76
C GLY A 569 -29.13 -0.64 -12.75
N LYS A 570 -29.30 -1.89 -13.19
CA LYS A 570 -30.49 -2.29 -13.98
C LYS A 570 -31.76 -2.12 -13.14
N ALA A 571 -32.91 -1.87 -13.76
CA ALA A 571 -34.20 -1.95 -13.06
C ALA A 571 -34.41 -3.37 -12.48
N ALA A 572 -34.83 -3.46 -11.22
CA ALA A 572 -35.17 -4.74 -10.60
C ALA A 572 -36.42 -5.37 -11.26
N PRO A 573 -36.55 -6.70 -11.27
CA PRO A 573 -37.74 -7.37 -11.79
C PRO A 573 -39.04 -6.91 -11.11
N ALA A 574 -40.14 -6.87 -11.88
CA ALA A 574 -41.45 -6.56 -11.33
C ALA A 574 -41.86 -7.61 -10.28
N GLY A 575 -42.17 -7.14 -9.06
CA GLY A 575 -42.48 -7.99 -7.91
C GLY A 575 -41.28 -8.35 -7.03
N PHE A 576 -40.04 -8.02 -7.41
CA PHE A 576 -38.85 -8.24 -6.57
C PHE A 576 -38.93 -7.44 -5.26
N PHE A 577 -39.38 -6.18 -5.34
CA PHE A 577 -39.78 -5.39 -4.19
C PHE A 577 -41.28 -5.05 -4.30
N ALA A 578 -42.02 -5.20 -3.20
CA ALA A 578 -43.45 -4.92 -3.14
C ALA A 578 -43.82 -4.20 -1.84
N LEU A 579 -44.82 -3.31 -1.92
CA LEU A 579 -45.39 -2.62 -0.75
C LEU A 579 -46.73 -3.27 -0.35
N GLY A 580 -46.93 -3.52 0.94
CA GLY A 580 -48.19 -4.01 1.49
C GLY A 580 -49.33 -2.98 1.42
N ALA A 581 -49.00 -1.69 1.29
CA ALA A 581 -49.94 -0.61 1.02
C ALA A 581 -49.28 0.50 0.19
N GLN A 582 -50.02 1.09 -0.76
CA GLN A 582 -49.58 2.26 -1.53
C GLN A 582 -50.03 3.59 -0.90
N LYS A 583 -50.67 3.55 0.27
CA LYS A 583 -51.12 4.73 1.01
C LYS A 583 -51.07 4.47 2.51
N VAL A 584 -50.70 5.47 3.30
CA VAL A 584 -50.67 5.40 4.77
C VAL A 584 -51.06 6.74 5.38
N ASP A 585 -51.92 6.72 6.38
CA ASP A 585 -52.26 7.89 7.20
C ASP A 585 -51.33 7.92 8.42
N VAL A 586 -50.59 9.01 8.60
CA VAL A 586 -49.64 9.20 9.72
C VAL A 586 -50.22 10.26 10.68
N PRO A 587 -50.74 9.86 11.85
CA PRO A 587 -51.42 10.79 12.77
C PRO A 587 -50.50 11.89 13.31
N ALA A 588 -51.07 13.03 13.69
CA ALA A 588 -50.37 14.13 14.35
C ALA A 588 -49.51 13.65 15.54
N GLY A 589 -48.22 13.98 15.55
CA GLY A 589 -47.24 13.51 16.54
C GLY A 589 -46.98 11.99 16.58
N GLY A 590 -47.63 11.21 15.72
CA GLY A 590 -47.67 9.75 15.74
C GLY A 590 -46.73 9.07 14.75
N THR A 591 -46.93 7.76 14.59
CA THR A 591 -46.23 6.93 13.59
C THR A 591 -47.19 5.99 12.87
N ALA A 592 -46.82 5.57 11.66
CA ALA A 592 -47.50 4.52 10.90
C ALA A 592 -46.50 3.83 9.95
N SER A 593 -46.69 2.53 9.69
CA SER A 593 -45.73 1.73 8.90
C SER A 593 -46.36 1.16 7.64
N VAL A 594 -45.57 1.08 6.58
CA VAL A 594 -45.86 0.27 5.39
C VAL A 594 -44.91 -0.93 5.38
N ASP A 595 -45.45 -2.11 5.09
CA ASP A 595 -44.65 -3.33 4.90
C ASP A 595 -43.97 -3.30 3.52
N LEU A 596 -42.66 -3.53 3.49
CA LEU A 596 -41.84 -3.69 2.28
C LEU A 596 -41.35 -5.13 2.22
N THR A 597 -41.77 -5.87 1.19
CA THR A 597 -41.36 -7.26 0.94
C THR A 597 -40.27 -7.30 -0.13
N ALA A 598 -39.26 -8.15 0.07
CA ALA A 598 -38.27 -8.55 -0.93
C ALA A 598 -38.48 -10.03 -1.32
N ASP A 599 -38.64 -10.31 -2.60
CA ASP A 599 -38.85 -11.67 -3.15
C ASP A 599 -37.71 -12.04 -4.12
N THR A 600 -36.61 -12.54 -3.57
CA THR A 600 -35.39 -12.93 -4.30
C THR A 600 -35.57 -14.17 -5.19
N ARG A 601 -36.71 -14.86 -5.12
CA ARG A 601 -37.10 -15.90 -6.10
C ARG A 601 -37.35 -15.31 -7.49
N VAL A 602 -37.61 -14.01 -7.57
CA VAL A 602 -37.86 -13.30 -8.82
C VAL A 602 -36.52 -12.82 -9.41
N GLY A 603 -36.28 -13.10 -10.69
CA GLY A 603 -35.11 -12.61 -11.43
C GLY A 603 -33.99 -13.64 -11.65
N ASP A 604 -33.10 -13.32 -12.58
CA ASP A 604 -32.03 -14.20 -13.06
C ASP A 604 -30.61 -13.69 -12.74
N ASP A 605 -30.45 -12.41 -12.39
CA ASP A 605 -29.15 -11.83 -12.00
C ASP A 605 -28.90 -12.04 -10.49
N ASP A 606 -27.74 -12.57 -10.11
CA ASP A 606 -27.32 -12.66 -8.71
C ASP A 606 -26.52 -11.41 -8.29
N GLY A 607 -26.48 -11.11 -6.98
CA GLY A 607 -25.74 -10.01 -6.38
C GLY A 607 -26.59 -9.04 -5.56
N HIS A 608 -26.14 -7.80 -5.44
CA HIS A 608 -26.81 -6.78 -4.63
C HIS A 608 -27.98 -6.12 -5.37
N TYR A 609 -29.13 -6.06 -4.68
CA TYR A 609 -30.31 -5.31 -5.08
C TYR A 609 -30.59 -4.21 -4.06
N THR A 610 -31.05 -3.06 -4.55
CA THR A 610 -31.44 -1.91 -3.74
C THR A 610 -32.83 -1.42 -4.14
N ALA A 611 -33.52 -0.75 -3.22
CA ALA A 611 -34.77 -0.06 -3.50
C ALA A 611 -34.72 1.38 -2.99
N ALA A 612 -35.44 2.27 -3.65
CA ALA A 612 -35.87 3.55 -3.11
C ALA A 612 -37.38 3.46 -2.84
N VAL A 613 -37.80 3.74 -1.60
CA VAL A 613 -39.19 3.91 -1.20
C VAL A 613 -39.43 5.42 -1.08
N VAL A 614 -40.38 5.94 -1.83
CA VAL A 614 -40.71 7.38 -1.86
C VAL A 614 -42.16 7.56 -1.46
N ALA A 615 -42.37 8.29 -0.36
CA ALA A 615 -43.69 8.63 0.17
C ALA A 615 -43.95 10.13 0.04
N THR A 616 -45.06 10.51 -0.59
CA THR A 616 -45.40 11.91 -0.90
C THR A 616 -46.75 12.28 -0.30
N GLY A 617 -46.83 13.40 0.40
CA GLY A 617 -48.05 13.87 1.05
C GLY A 617 -47.82 15.12 1.89
N GLY A 618 -48.88 15.84 2.25
CA GLY A 618 -48.78 17.10 3.03
C GLY A 618 -47.98 18.24 2.37
N GLY A 619 -47.62 18.11 1.08
CA GLY A 619 -46.70 19.02 0.40
C GLY A 619 -45.21 18.67 0.54
N GLN A 620 -44.89 17.50 1.13
CA GLN A 620 -43.54 16.99 1.35
C GLN A 620 -43.29 15.69 0.56
N SER A 621 -42.03 15.29 0.50
CA SER A 621 -41.56 13.99 0.04
C SER A 621 -40.65 13.36 1.10
N VAL A 622 -40.68 12.04 1.23
CA VAL A 622 -39.82 11.25 2.13
C VAL A 622 -39.19 10.14 1.31
N ARG A 623 -37.87 10.20 1.12
CA ARG A 623 -37.09 9.13 0.50
C ARG A 623 -36.45 8.26 1.58
N SER A 624 -36.63 6.96 1.45
CA SER A 624 -35.97 5.91 2.24
C SER A 624 -35.41 4.88 1.29
N VAL A 625 -34.42 4.10 1.71
CA VAL A 625 -33.83 3.06 0.87
C VAL A 625 -33.88 1.68 1.51
N ALA A 626 -33.73 0.64 0.70
CA ALA A 626 -33.53 -0.71 1.19
C ALA A 626 -32.47 -1.45 0.38
N ALA A 627 -31.92 -2.54 0.93
CA ALA A 627 -31.02 -3.42 0.22
C ALA A 627 -31.14 -4.89 0.63
N VAL A 628 -30.87 -5.79 -0.32
CA VAL A 628 -30.77 -7.25 -0.12
C VAL A 628 -29.62 -7.79 -0.96
N GLU A 629 -28.89 -8.77 -0.44
CA GLU A 629 -27.95 -9.58 -1.23
C GLU A 629 -28.61 -10.90 -1.64
N ARG A 630 -28.65 -11.15 -2.94
CA ARG A 630 -29.06 -12.41 -3.57
C ARG A 630 -27.78 -13.17 -3.92
N GLU A 631 -27.41 -14.16 -3.11
CA GLU A 631 -26.10 -14.82 -3.17
C GLU A 631 -25.82 -15.51 -4.53
N ALA A 632 -24.73 -15.13 -5.21
CA ALA A 632 -24.29 -15.83 -6.42
C ALA A 632 -24.04 -17.32 -6.17
N GLU A 633 -24.36 -18.18 -7.17
CA GLU A 633 -24.23 -19.66 -7.13
C GLU A 633 -23.09 -20.15 -6.20
N SER A 634 -23.45 -20.62 -4.99
CA SER A 634 -22.51 -20.85 -3.88
C SER A 634 -22.68 -22.23 -3.24
N TYR A 635 -21.59 -22.73 -2.67
CA TYR A 635 -21.45 -24.09 -2.16
C TYR A 635 -20.64 -24.17 -0.87
N ASP A 636 -20.89 -25.21 -0.09
CA ASP A 636 -20.18 -25.44 1.16
C ASP A 636 -18.89 -26.25 0.97
N LEU A 637 -17.75 -25.63 1.32
CA LEU A 637 -16.47 -26.29 1.51
C LEU A 637 -16.34 -26.75 2.96
N THR A 638 -16.33 -28.06 3.18
CA THR A 638 -15.96 -28.67 4.46
C THR A 638 -14.50 -29.11 4.43
N VAL A 639 -13.64 -28.50 5.23
CA VAL A 639 -12.24 -28.93 5.38
C VAL A 639 -12.10 -29.76 6.65
N LYS A 640 -11.54 -30.97 6.53
CA LYS A 640 -11.27 -31.89 7.64
C LYS A 640 -9.76 -32.06 7.82
N TYR A 641 -9.30 -31.90 9.04
CA TYR A 641 -7.88 -31.92 9.41
C TYR A 641 -7.57 -33.19 10.22
N VAL A 642 -6.54 -33.93 9.79
CA VAL A 642 -6.13 -35.19 10.42
C VAL A 642 -4.65 -35.15 10.77
N GLY A 643 -4.36 -35.42 12.05
CA GLY A 643 -3.04 -35.37 12.66
C GLY A 643 -2.08 -36.46 12.19
N ARG A 644 -0.86 -36.46 12.75
CA ARG A 644 0.19 -37.45 12.43
C ARG A 644 -0.10 -38.84 13.02
N ASP A 645 -0.83 -38.88 14.13
CA ASP A 645 -1.40 -40.06 14.76
C ASP A 645 -2.56 -40.64 13.93
N GLY A 646 -3.37 -39.78 13.33
CA GLY A 646 -4.53 -40.14 12.52
C GLY A 646 -5.88 -39.71 13.10
N GLU A 647 -5.87 -39.00 14.22
CA GLU A 647 -7.05 -38.41 14.85
C GLU A 647 -7.39 -37.03 14.22
N PRO A 648 -8.59 -36.48 14.45
CA PRO A 648 -8.90 -35.08 14.11
C PRO A 648 -7.90 -34.11 14.78
N SER A 649 -7.51 -33.04 14.08
CA SER A 649 -6.51 -32.08 14.59
C SER A 649 -6.89 -30.63 14.33
N ASP A 650 -6.98 -29.85 15.40
CA ASP A 650 -7.17 -28.40 15.46
C ASP A 650 -5.88 -27.59 15.26
N GLY A 651 -4.72 -28.20 15.50
CA GLY A 651 -3.40 -27.59 15.24
C GLY A 651 -3.11 -27.24 13.76
N PHE A 652 -3.97 -27.66 12.83
CA PHE A 652 -3.96 -27.21 11.44
C PHE A 652 -4.67 -25.88 11.25
N SER A 653 -4.11 -25.05 10.37
CA SER A 653 -4.81 -23.90 9.80
C SER A 653 -4.60 -23.86 8.29
N ALA A 654 -5.69 -23.70 7.54
CA ALA A 654 -5.62 -23.48 6.10
C ALA A 654 -5.95 -22.03 5.74
N ILE A 655 -5.59 -21.64 4.52
CA ILE A 655 -6.13 -20.46 3.86
C ILE A 655 -6.72 -20.90 2.51
N LEU A 656 -7.93 -20.44 2.23
CA LEU A 656 -8.59 -20.54 0.94
C LEU A 656 -8.48 -19.19 0.23
N GLY A 657 -7.95 -19.18 -1.00
CA GLY A 657 -7.96 -18.02 -1.88
C GLY A 657 -8.66 -18.34 -3.19
N SER A 658 -9.44 -17.40 -3.73
CA SER A 658 -10.05 -17.54 -5.05
C SER A 658 -9.01 -17.31 -6.14
N LEU A 659 -9.07 -18.11 -7.20
CA LEU A 659 -8.26 -17.98 -8.41
C LEU A 659 -9.00 -17.25 -9.55
N ASP A 660 -10.24 -16.83 -9.30
CA ASP A 660 -11.15 -16.22 -10.27
C ASP A 660 -11.69 -14.84 -9.80
N ASP A 661 -11.48 -14.48 -8.53
CA ASP A 661 -11.82 -13.16 -7.94
C ASP A 661 -10.76 -12.73 -6.92
N TRP A 662 -10.19 -11.54 -7.12
CA TRP A 662 -9.20 -10.94 -6.23
C TRP A 662 -9.80 -10.39 -4.92
N ASN A 663 -11.08 -10.00 -4.94
CA ASN A 663 -11.75 -9.32 -3.83
C ASN A 663 -12.22 -10.29 -2.74
N PHE A 664 -12.58 -11.53 -3.10
CA PHE A 664 -12.80 -12.66 -2.17
C PHE A 664 -11.66 -12.83 -1.15
N GLY A 665 -10.42 -12.50 -1.54
CA GLY A 665 -9.27 -12.45 -0.67
C GLY A 665 -8.85 -13.81 -0.08
N TRP A 666 -8.27 -13.75 1.11
CA TRP A 666 -7.71 -14.92 1.81
C TRP A 666 -8.54 -15.26 3.06
N GLN A 667 -9.32 -16.33 2.97
CA GLN A 667 -10.17 -16.81 4.04
C GLN A 667 -9.40 -17.79 4.93
N ASN A 668 -9.19 -17.44 6.21
CA ASN A 668 -8.53 -18.31 7.18
C ASN A 668 -9.50 -19.38 7.67
N LEU A 669 -9.09 -20.66 7.58
CA LEU A 669 -9.89 -21.81 7.99
C LEU A 669 -9.20 -22.52 9.17
N THR A 670 -9.61 -22.16 10.38
CA THR A 670 -9.24 -22.83 11.64
C THR A 670 -10.41 -23.67 12.17
N SER A 671 -10.16 -24.58 13.10
CA SER A 671 -11.22 -25.34 13.79
C SER A 671 -10.72 -25.89 15.11
N GLU A 672 -11.51 -25.77 16.18
CA GLU A 672 -11.27 -26.43 17.47
C GLU A 672 -11.73 -27.90 17.50
N SER A 673 -12.31 -28.41 16.40
CA SER A 673 -12.83 -29.79 16.28
C SER A 673 -12.17 -30.60 15.16
N GLY A 674 -11.11 -30.06 14.54
CA GLY A 674 -10.49 -30.64 13.34
C GLY A 674 -11.40 -30.65 12.11
N THR A 675 -12.49 -29.88 12.09
CA THR A 675 -13.36 -29.67 10.91
C THR A 675 -13.85 -28.22 10.82
N THR A 676 -13.62 -27.56 9.69
CA THR A 676 -14.17 -26.23 9.35
C THR A 676 -15.20 -26.37 8.23
N ARG A 677 -16.23 -25.54 8.22
CA ARG A 677 -17.15 -25.36 7.08
C ARG A 677 -17.15 -23.87 6.71
N ILE A 678 -16.99 -23.57 5.43
CA ILE A 678 -17.15 -22.23 4.86
C ILE A 678 -17.99 -22.33 3.61
N ARG A 679 -18.89 -21.37 3.41
CA ARG A 679 -19.71 -21.23 2.20
C ARG A 679 -19.06 -20.23 1.26
N VAL A 680 -18.88 -20.61 0.00
CA VAL A 680 -18.12 -19.83 -0.98
C VAL A 680 -18.78 -19.89 -2.37
N PRO A 681 -18.60 -18.86 -3.22
CA PRO A 681 -19.03 -18.89 -4.60
C PRO A 681 -18.49 -20.10 -5.39
N LYS A 682 -19.17 -20.39 -6.49
CA LYS A 682 -18.71 -21.26 -7.55
C LYS A 682 -17.49 -20.63 -8.24
N GLY A 683 -16.44 -21.43 -8.38
CA GLY A 683 -15.17 -20.97 -8.92
C GLY A 683 -14.03 -21.95 -8.65
N GLU A 684 -12.85 -21.58 -9.11
CA GLU A 684 -11.60 -22.27 -8.83
C GLU A 684 -10.85 -21.56 -7.70
N TYR A 685 -10.33 -22.31 -6.74
CA TYR A 685 -9.65 -21.83 -5.54
C TYR A 685 -8.32 -22.57 -5.35
N ALA A 686 -7.40 -22.02 -4.57
CA ALA A 686 -6.33 -22.81 -3.95
C ALA A 686 -6.55 -22.91 -2.43
N LEU A 687 -6.32 -24.10 -1.88
CA LEU A 687 -6.38 -24.39 -0.45
C LEU A 687 -4.99 -24.76 0.05
N ASP A 688 -4.41 -23.88 0.86
CA ASP A 688 -3.07 -23.99 1.41
C ASP A 688 -3.14 -24.30 2.91
N ALA A 689 -2.76 -25.51 3.33
CA ALA A 689 -2.94 -26.00 4.70
C ALA A 689 -1.61 -26.28 5.40
N GLY A 690 -1.41 -25.70 6.59
CA GLY A 690 -0.19 -25.86 7.39
C GLY A 690 -0.48 -26.29 8.82
N ALA A 691 0.39 -27.12 9.38
CA ALA A 691 0.47 -27.39 10.82
C ALA A 691 1.93 -27.36 11.27
N ALA A 692 2.24 -26.56 12.30
CA ALA A 692 3.52 -26.62 12.98
C ALA A 692 3.50 -27.74 14.03
N VAL A 693 4.58 -28.53 14.12
CA VAL A 693 4.72 -29.56 15.18
C VAL A 693 4.88 -28.92 16.57
N ASN A 694 5.36 -27.66 16.59
CA ASN A 694 5.25 -26.75 17.72
C ASN A 694 5.11 -25.33 17.14
N PRO A 695 4.07 -24.53 17.48
CA PRO A 695 3.85 -23.21 16.92
C PRO A 695 4.93 -22.18 17.29
N THR A 696 5.65 -22.36 18.41
CA THR A 696 6.78 -21.51 18.81
C THR A 696 8.14 -22.10 18.43
N ASP A 697 8.19 -23.32 17.88
CA ASP A 697 9.44 -23.98 17.50
C ASP A 697 9.35 -24.84 16.23
N SER A 698 9.49 -24.18 15.08
CA SER A 698 9.61 -24.82 13.76
C SER A 698 10.78 -25.79 13.61
N THR A 699 11.79 -25.80 14.50
CA THR A 699 12.84 -26.86 14.47
C THR A 699 12.29 -28.23 14.83
N LYS A 700 11.10 -28.29 15.43
CA LYS A 700 10.35 -29.53 15.69
C LYS A 700 9.64 -30.05 14.44
N GLY A 701 9.54 -29.26 13.38
CA GLY A 701 8.98 -29.65 12.08
C GLY A 701 7.65 -28.99 11.74
N PHE A 702 7.21 -29.23 10.52
CA PHE A 702 6.01 -28.63 9.92
C PHE A 702 5.41 -29.58 8.88
N ASP A 703 4.08 -29.64 8.77
CA ASP A 703 3.37 -30.34 7.70
C ASP A 703 2.66 -29.34 6.80
N HIS A 704 3.00 -29.35 5.51
CA HIS A 704 2.45 -28.42 4.52
C HIS A 704 1.75 -29.19 3.41
N LEU A 705 0.45 -28.97 3.25
CA LEU A 705 -0.41 -29.70 2.32
C LEU A 705 -1.19 -28.71 1.45
N LEU A 706 -0.90 -28.73 0.15
CA LEU A 706 -1.43 -27.76 -0.81
C LEU A 706 -2.35 -28.46 -1.82
N GLN A 707 -3.56 -27.94 -2.00
CA GLN A 707 -4.36 -28.17 -3.21
C GLN A 707 -4.30 -26.91 -4.08
N PRO A 708 -3.46 -26.88 -5.15
CA PRO A 708 -3.29 -25.67 -5.96
C PRO A 708 -4.52 -25.28 -6.77
N LYS A 709 -5.48 -26.21 -6.93
CA LYS A 709 -6.72 -26.02 -7.69
C LYS A 709 -7.84 -26.89 -7.11
N LEU A 710 -8.86 -26.23 -6.56
CA LEU A 710 -10.05 -26.77 -5.94
C LEU A 710 -11.25 -26.12 -6.63
N VAL A 711 -12.07 -26.92 -7.31
CA VAL A 711 -13.18 -26.39 -8.13
C VAL A 711 -14.48 -26.55 -7.36
N MET A 712 -15.00 -25.43 -6.85
CA MET A 712 -16.29 -25.37 -6.17
C MET A 712 -17.41 -25.30 -7.22
N HIS A 713 -18.20 -26.38 -7.29
CA HIS A 713 -19.29 -26.58 -8.25
C HIS A 713 -20.43 -27.44 -7.65
N LYS A 714 -20.36 -27.65 -6.33
CA LYS A 714 -21.22 -28.44 -5.43
C LYS A 714 -20.58 -28.42 -4.04
N ASP A 715 -21.34 -28.78 -3.02
CA ASP A 715 -20.82 -29.04 -1.68
C ASP A 715 -19.67 -30.07 -1.74
N THR A 716 -18.54 -29.71 -1.12
CA THR A 716 -17.26 -30.37 -1.31
C THR A 716 -16.57 -30.60 0.03
N THR A 717 -16.11 -31.82 0.29
CA THR A 717 -15.28 -32.13 1.46
C THR A 717 -13.84 -32.39 1.04
N VAL A 718 -12.89 -31.70 1.67
CA VAL A 718 -11.44 -31.91 1.51
C VAL A 718 -10.87 -32.44 2.82
N THR A 719 -10.02 -33.49 2.76
CA THR A 719 -9.32 -34.02 3.94
C THR A 719 -7.82 -33.78 3.84
N VAL A 720 -7.34 -32.83 4.64
CA VAL A 720 -5.94 -32.54 4.92
C VAL A 720 -5.45 -33.60 5.90
N ASP A 721 -4.52 -34.47 5.49
CA ASP A 721 -4.10 -35.65 6.26
C ASP A 721 -2.58 -35.69 6.37
N ALA A 722 -2.07 -35.32 7.55
CA ALA A 722 -0.64 -35.23 7.82
C ALA A 722 0.11 -36.55 7.64
N ARG A 723 -0.56 -37.71 7.63
CA ARG A 723 0.09 -39.01 7.39
C ARG A 723 0.53 -39.16 5.93
N LYS A 724 -0.09 -38.43 4.99
CA LYS A 724 0.25 -38.43 3.55
C LYS A 724 1.51 -37.63 3.21
N ALA A 725 1.92 -36.70 4.07
CA ALA A 725 3.08 -35.84 3.86
C ALA A 725 4.40 -36.62 3.97
N LYS A 726 5.42 -36.22 3.18
CA LYS A 726 6.75 -36.85 3.18
C LYS A 726 7.84 -35.83 3.49
N PRO A 727 8.93 -36.22 4.18
CA PRO A 727 10.01 -35.30 4.54
C PRO A 727 10.64 -34.58 3.35
N VAL A 728 10.95 -33.31 3.53
CA VAL A 728 11.79 -32.51 2.62
C VAL A 728 13.27 -32.75 2.97
N ALA A 729 14.11 -32.94 1.96
CA ALA A 729 15.54 -33.24 2.14
C ALA A 729 16.42 -32.54 1.10
N ILE A 730 16.90 -31.33 1.42
CA ILE A 730 17.88 -30.60 0.59
C ILE A 730 19.26 -30.70 1.25
N SER A 731 20.33 -30.87 0.46
CA SER A 731 21.71 -30.93 0.98
C SER A 731 22.74 -30.37 -0.01
N VAL A 732 23.75 -29.72 0.55
CA VAL A 732 24.93 -29.16 -0.16
C VAL A 732 26.15 -30.09 0.00
N PRO A 733 27.19 -29.99 -0.86
CA PRO A 733 28.33 -30.91 -0.84
C PRO A 733 29.27 -30.77 0.38
N ASP A 734 29.22 -29.63 1.09
CA ASP A 734 29.95 -29.45 2.35
C ASP A 734 29.10 -29.92 3.53
N THR A 735 29.45 -31.08 4.09
CA THR A 735 28.75 -31.70 5.22
C THR A 735 28.93 -30.97 6.55
N LYS A 736 29.73 -29.89 6.61
CA LYS A 736 29.86 -29.00 7.77
C LYS A 736 29.04 -27.72 7.63
N ALA A 737 28.50 -27.43 6.44
CA ALA A 737 27.64 -26.29 6.24
C ALA A 737 26.31 -26.49 7.00
N LYS A 738 25.86 -25.47 7.72
CA LYS A 738 24.56 -25.44 8.37
C LYS A 738 23.56 -24.74 7.47
N LEU A 739 22.31 -25.21 7.44
CA LEU A 739 21.21 -24.45 6.85
C LEU A 739 20.93 -23.26 7.76
N ASP A 740 20.82 -22.07 7.18
CA ASP A 740 20.46 -20.83 7.87
C ASP A 740 19.02 -20.40 7.50
N ASP A 741 18.60 -20.65 6.26
CA ASP A 741 17.25 -20.35 5.76
C ASP A 741 16.88 -21.22 4.54
N ALA A 742 15.59 -21.52 4.38
CA ALA A 742 15.02 -22.24 3.24
C ALA A 742 13.65 -21.68 2.86
N GLN A 743 13.40 -21.47 1.56
CA GLN A 743 12.12 -21.02 1.02
C GLN A 743 11.47 -22.13 0.19
N LEU A 744 10.20 -22.42 0.49
CA LEU A 744 9.28 -23.21 -0.32
C LEU A 744 8.28 -22.26 -0.96
N SER A 745 8.32 -22.16 -2.28
CA SER A 745 7.48 -21.26 -3.06
C SER A 745 6.54 -22.05 -3.95
N TYR A 746 5.30 -21.57 -4.10
CA TYR A 746 4.43 -21.99 -5.20
C TYR A 746 3.69 -20.81 -5.80
N VAL A 747 3.33 -20.93 -7.07
CA VAL A 747 2.52 -19.95 -7.81
C VAL A 747 1.50 -20.70 -8.69
N VAL A 748 0.26 -20.22 -8.69
CA VAL A 748 -0.80 -20.54 -9.66
C VAL A 748 -1.03 -19.28 -10.50
N SER A 749 -0.70 -19.36 -11.79
CA SER A 749 -0.78 -18.23 -12.73
C SER A 749 -2.07 -18.23 -13.54
N ARG A 750 -2.69 -17.06 -13.63
CA ARG A 750 -3.78 -16.68 -14.55
C ARG A 750 -3.31 -15.57 -15.51
N PRO A 751 -4.09 -15.20 -16.54
CA PRO A 751 -3.73 -14.09 -17.44
C PRO A 751 -3.66 -12.71 -16.76
N ASP A 752 -4.37 -12.56 -15.65
CA ASP A 752 -4.68 -11.33 -14.92
C ASP A 752 -4.14 -11.33 -13.48
N MET A 753 -4.11 -12.50 -12.80
CA MET A 753 -3.61 -12.64 -11.43
C MET A 753 -2.59 -13.79 -11.26
N ASN A 754 -1.71 -13.65 -10.27
CA ASN A 754 -0.86 -14.75 -9.78
C ASN A 754 -1.15 -14.94 -8.29
N MET A 755 -1.44 -16.17 -7.87
CA MET A 755 -1.70 -16.50 -6.46
C MET A 755 -0.70 -17.54 -5.96
N GLY A 756 -0.07 -17.28 -4.82
CA GLY A 756 1.04 -18.08 -4.34
C GLY A 756 1.50 -17.68 -2.93
N ALA A 757 2.42 -18.45 -2.37
CA ALA A 757 3.03 -18.15 -1.07
C ALA A 757 4.50 -18.60 -1.01
N ASP A 758 5.32 -17.79 -0.32
CA ASP A 758 6.72 -18.07 0.01
C ASP A 758 6.83 -18.46 1.49
N ASN A 759 7.09 -19.74 1.77
CA ASN A 759 7.16 -20.31 3.13
C ASN A 759 8.63 -20.43 3.57
N ARG A 760 9.04 -19.70 4.63
CA ARG A 760 10.44 -19.58 5.10
C ARG A 760 10.74 -20.37 6.38
N TYR A 761 11.70 -21.29 6.33
CA TYR A 761 12.09 -22.18 7.42
C TYR A 761 13.57 -22.02 7.81
N SER A 762 13.86 -21.85 9.11
CA SER A 762 15.22 -21.90 9.67
C SER A 762 15.82 -23.33 9.67
N SER A 763 14.98 -24.35 9.51
CA SER A 763 15.38 -25.76 9.50
C SER A 763 14.45 -26.58 8.60
N LEU A 764 15.01 -27.50 7.81
CA LEU A 764 14.24 -28.53 7.10
C LEU A 764 14.02 -29.80 7.95
N ALA A 765 14.49 -29.83 9.21
CA ALA A 765 14.30 -30.97 10.08
C ALA A 765 12.80 -31.19 10.35
N ASN A 766 12.31 -32.39 9.99
CA ASN A 766 10.90 -32.78 10.14
C ASN A 766 9.87 -31.87 9.42
N VAL A 767 10.33 -31.05 8.45
CA VAL A 767 9.46 -30.40 7.46
C VAL A 767 9.01 -31.45 6.45
N ARG A 768 7.69 -31.53 6.20
CA ARG A 768 7.06 -32.53 5.33
C ARG A 768 6.04 -31.86 4.42
N THR A 769 5.94 -32.32 3.17
CA THR A 769 5.01 -31.75 2.18
C THR A 769 4.09 -32.80 1.55
N ALA A 770 2.89 -32.39 1.11
CA ALA A 770 1.99 -33.20 0.29
C ALA A 770 1.19 -32.38 -0.74
N HIS A 771 1.01 -32.95 -1.94
CA HIS A 771 -0.02 -32.52 -2.89
C HIS A 771 -1.40 -33.08 -2.51
N LEU A 772 -2.42 -32.22 -2.56
CA LEU A 772 -3.83 -32.55 -2.43
C LEU A 772 -4.57 -32.33 -3.77
N GLY A 773 -5.62 -33.11 -4.01
CA GLY A 773 -6.45 -32.99 -5.21
C GLY A 773 -5.84 -33.55 -6.51
N PRO A 774 -6.44 -33.23 -7.68
CA PRO A 774 -5.97 -33.65 -8.99
C PRO A 774 -4.62 -33.04 -9.39
N GLN A 775 -3.98 -33.57 -10.42
CA GLN A 775 -2.80 -32.94 -11.03
C GLN A 775 -3.21 -31.75 -11.90
N ILE A 776 -2.39 -30.70 -11.89
CA ILE A 776 -2.53 -29.52 -12.75
C ILE A 776 -1.97 -29.87 -14.14
N THR A 777 -2.69 -29.49 -15.21
CA THR A 777 -2.31 -29.86 -16.60
C THR A 777 -2.32 -28.71 -17.59
N ASP A 778 -2.87 -27.56 -17.22
CA ASP A 778 -2.92 -26.33 -18.01
C ASP A 778 -1.57 -25.56 -18.05
N GLY A 779 -0.66 -25.86 -17.11
CA GLY A 779 0.64 -25.19 -16.98
C GLY A 779 0.63 -23.96 -16.08
N SER A 780 -0.50 -23.66 -15.42
CA SER A 780 -0.63 -22.55 -14.46
C SER A 780 0.26 -22.71 -13.22
N PHE A 781 0.51 -23.95 -12.78
CA PHE A 781 1.15 -24.21 -11.50
C PHE A 781 2.68 -24.36 -11.59
N SER A 782 3.39 -23.66 -10.71
CA SER A 782 4.84 -23.71 -10.57
C SER A 782 5.24 -23.81 -9.10
N GLU A 783 6.38 -24.46 -8.83
CA GLU A 783 7.00 -24.50 -7.49
C GLU A 783 8.47 -24.11 -7.56
N ALA A 784 9.02 -23.58 -6.48
CA ALA A 784 10.45 -23.33 -6.35
C ALA A 784 10.96 -23.61 -4.93
N TRP A 785 12.23 -24.01 -4.88
CA TRP A 785 12.93 -24.47 -3.69
C TRP A 785 14.24 -23.71 -3.60
N ALA A 786 14.40 -22.93 -2.54
CA ALA A 786 15.59 -22.13 -2.33
C ALA A 786 16.18 -22.40 -0.94
N THR A 787 17.50 -22.41 -0.81
CA THR A 787 18.16 -22.67 0.48
C THR A 787 19.45 -21.87 0.62
N ASN A 788 19.78 -21.49 1.84
CA ASN A 788 21.01 -20.79 2.21
C ASN A 788 21.73 -21.53 3.33
N TRP A 789 23.03 -21.74 3.15
CA TRP A 789 23.87 -22.48 4.09
C TRP A 789 25.19 -21.77 4.32
N THR A 790 25.70 -21.71 5.55
CA THR A 790 27.02 -21.17 5.87
C THR A 790 27.97 -22.23 6.42
N SER A 791 29.24 -22.11 6.05
CA SER A 791 30.34 -22.95 6.52
C SER A 791 31.43 -22.04 7.09
N GLY A 792 31.19 -21.59 8.32
CA GLY A 792 31.93 -20.51 8.97
C GLY A 792 31.72 -19.14 8.30
N ALA A 793 32.45 -18.13 8.76
CA ALA A 793 32.28 -16.74 8.29
C ALA A 793 32.81 -16.45 6.87
N ALA A 794 33.35 -17.46 6.16
CA ALA A 794 34.07 -17.28 4.89
C ALA A 794 33.40 -17.94 3.67
N THR A 795 32.44 -18.85 3.88
CA THR A 795 31.83 -19.65 2.82
C THR A 795 30.31 -19.74 2.99
N GLN A 796 29.57 -19.50 1.92
CA GLN A 796 28.11 -19.60 1.85
C GLN A 796 27.72 -20.41 0.60
N TYR A 797 26.68 -21.24 0.72
CA TYR A 797 26.04 -21.94 -0.40
C TYR A 797 24.60 -21.46 -0.52
N THR A 798 24.22 -20.96 -1.68
CA THR A 798 22.87 -20.44 -1.94
C THR A 798 22.31 -21.14 -3.18
N THR A 799 21.12 -21.71 -3.05
CA THR A 799 20.47 -22.47 -4.12
C THR A 799 19.12 -21.85 -4.45
N LEU A 800 18.73 -21.84 -5.73
CA LEU A 800 17.38 -21.49 -6.18
C LEU A 800 17.03 -22.36 -7.37
N THR A 801 16.08 -23.29 -7.20
CA THR A 801 15.68 -24.26 -8.24
C THR A 801 14.16 -24.43 -8.29
N GLY A 802 13.55 -24.30 -9.47
CA GLY A 802 12.10 -24.43 -9.60
C GLY A 802 11.59 -24.42 -11.05
N GLY A 803 10.28 -24.25 -11.19
CA GLY A 803 9.60 -24.11 -12.47
C GLY A 803 8.18 -24.70 -12.45
N THR A 804 7.56 -24.72 -13.63
CA THR A 804 6.22 -25.28 -13.87
C THR A 804 6.16 -26.77 -13.55
N VAL A 805 5.21 -27.19 -12.73
CA VAL A 805 5.03 -28.58 -12.28
C VAL A 805 3.55 -28.98 -12.31
N LYS A 806 3.28 -30.29 -12.40
CA LYS A 806 1.91 -30.84 -12.45
C LYS A 806 1.31 -31.19 -11.08
N LYS A 807 2.14 -31.22 -10.04
CA LYS A 807 1.77 -31.49 -8.65
C LYS A 807 2.76 -30.78 -7.75
N TYR A 808 2.33 -30.42 -6.54
CA TYR A 808 3.24 -30.00 -5.49
C TYR A 808 4.12 -31.18 -5.05
N SER A 809 5.41 -30.95 -4.79
CA SER A 809 6.32 -32.04 -4.44
C SER A 809 6.04 -32.62 -3.06
N THR A 810 5.38 -33.79 -3.00
CA THR A 810 5.21 -34.60 -1.78
C THR A 810 6.55 -35.20 -1.31
N GLY A 811 7.28 -34.46 -0.47
CA GLY A 811 8.62 -34.80 0.02
C GLY A 811 9.75 -34.49 -0.97
N TYR A 812 9.93 -33.21 -1.30
CA TYR A 812 10.99 -32.77 -2.21
C TYR A 812 12.38 -33.15 -1.71
N THR A 813 13.19 -33.75 -2.58
CA THR A 813 14.55 -34.21 -2.24
C THR A 813 15.56 -33.73 -3.28
N LYS A 814 16.61 -33.02 -2.85
CA LYS A 814 17.65 -32.46 -3.73
C LYS A 814 19.03 -32.52 -3.08
N LYS A 815 19.92 -33.34 -3.64
CA LYS A 815 21.33 -33.43 -3.24
C LYS A 815 22.20 -32.75 -4.29
N PHE A 816 22.70 -31.55 -3.96
CA PHE A 816 23.61 -30.81 -4.83
C PHE A 816 25.04 -31.37 -4.75
N LYS A 817 25.75 -31.33 -5.88
CA LYS A 817 27.16 -31.71 -6.03
C LYS A 817 28.00 -30.44 -6.20
N ALA A 818 29.31 -30.52 -5.94
CA ALA A 818 30.21 -29.38 -6.14
C ALA A 818 30.23 -28.83 -7.58
N ALA A 819 29.95 -29.70 -8.58
CA ALA A 819 29.84 -29.31 -9.98
C ALA A 819 28.57 -28.51 -10.32
N ASP A 820 27.54 -28.55 -9.47
CA ASP A 820 26.26 -27.86 -9.69
C ASP A 820 26.34 -26.36 -9.32
N PHE A 821 27.43 -25.94 -8.65
CA PHE A 821 27.65 -24.58 -8.18
C PHE A 821 28.59 -23.78 -9.08
N ALA A 822 28.23 -22.53 -9.32
CA ALA A 822 29.18 -21.47 -9.65
C ALA A 822 29.88 -21.01 -8.37
N LYS A 823 31.16 -20.65 -8.44
CA LYS A 823 31.92 -20.10 -7.30
C LYS A 823 32.21 -18.62 -7.51
N ALA A 824 31.69 -17.74 -6.67
CA ALA A 824 31.98 -16.30 -6.72
C ALA A 824 32.72 -15.85 -5.46
N LYS A 825 33.92 -15.28 -5.63
CA LYS A 825 34.60 -14.59 -4.54
C LYS A 825 34.12 -13.13 -4.53
N VAL A 826 33.34 -12.75 -3.52
CA VAL A 826 32.89 -11.38 -3.33
C VAL A 826 33.86 -10.68 -2.37
N ASN A 827 34.50 -9.62 -2.84
CA ASN A 827 35.33 -8.74 -2.03
C ASN A 827 34.52 -7.48 -1.67
N ALA A 828 34.44 -7.16 -0.38
CA ALA A 828 34.02 -5.84 0.07
C ALA A 828 35.26 -4.96 0.26
N ALA A 829 35.35 -3.86 -0.47
CA ALA A 829 36.37 -2.84 -0.28
C ALA A 829 35.89 -1.78 0.72
N ALA A 830 36.84 -1.18 1.44
CA ALA A 830 36.59 -0.05 2.32
C ALA A 830 37.90 0.73 2.55
N SER A 831 37.93 1.98 2.10
CA SER A 831 39.09 2.86 2.28
C SER A 831 39.17 3.49 3.67
N ALA A 832 38.10 3.47 4.46
CA ALA A 832 38.11 3.82 5.88
C ALA A 832 38.72 2.69 6.75
N LYS A 833 39.11 3.00 7.99
CA LYS A 833 39.61 1.98 8.95
C LYS A 833 38.46 1.48 9.83
N ASN A 834 38.63 0.28 10.37
CA ASN A 834 37.75 -0.32 11.40
C ASN A 834 36.29 -0.45 10.95
N LYS A 835 36.05 -0.66 9.64
CA LYS A 835 34.70 -0.86 9.10
C LYS A 835 34.24 -2.29 9.26
N ARG A 836 32.91 -2.45 9.31
CA ARG A 836 32.20 -3.72 9.32
C ARG A 836 31.02 -3.60 8.37
N GLY A 837 30.54 -4.71 7.83
CA GLY A 837 29.35 -4.70 7.00
C GLY A 837 28.74 -6.08 6.78
N GLY A 838 27.50 -6.06 6.30
CA GLY A 838 26.81 -7.24 5.79
C GLY A 838 27.15 -7.49 4.32
N MET A 839 26.97 -8.74 3.89
CA MET A 839 26.81 -9.09 2.48
C MET A 839 25.41 -9.70 2.29
N TYR A 840 24.83 -9.53 1.10
CA TYR A 840 23.60 -10.23 0.73
C TYR A 840 23.70 -10.83 -0.67
N THR A 841 22.80 -11.77 -0.94
CA THR A 841 22.63 -12.41 -2.24
C THR A 841 21.14 -12.55 -2.52
N LEU A 842 20.71 -11.97 -3.63
CA LEU A 842 19.37 -12.10 -4.19
C LEU A 842 19.47 -12.99 -5.43
N GLY A 843 18.80 -14.14 -5.42
CA GLY A 843 18.53 -14.91 -6.63
C GLY A 843 17.12 -14.61 -7.12
N GLN A 844 16.94 -14.36 -8.41
CA GLN A 844 15.63 -14.17 -9.03
C GLN A 844 15.39 -15.24 -10.10
N SER A 845 14.22 -15.89 -10.04
CA SER A 845 13.76 -16.88 -11.01
C SER A 845 12.41 -16.50 -11.61
N ASP A 846 11.96 -17.25 -12.62
CA ASP A 846 10.63 -17.15 -13.24
C ASP A 846 9.47 -17.40 -12.26
N VAL A 847 9.73 -18.00 -11.08
CA VAL A 847 8.70 -18.40 -10.10
C VAL A 847 8.74 -17.55 -8.83
N THR A 848 9.93 -17.24 -8.32
CA THR A 848 10.11 -16.51 -7.05
C THR A 848 11.48 -15.81 -7.00
N GLY A 849 11.59 -14.83 -6.10
CA GLY A 849 12.86 -14.27 -5.63
C GLY A 849 13.29 -14.91 -4.30
N PHE A 850 14.59 -15.05 -4.09
CA PHE A 850 15.17 -15.53 -2.83
C PHE A 850 16.29 -14.61 -2.38
N TYR A 851 15.97 -13.75 -1.40
CA TYR A 851 16.92 -12.86 -0.74
C TYR A 851 17.53 -13.54 0.50
N THR A 852 18.84 -13.43 0.64
CA THR A 852 19.62 -13.99 1.77
C THR A 852 20.62 -12.96 2.28
N THR A 853 20.70 -12.78 3.60
CA THR A 853 21.78 -12.03 4.24
C THR A 853 22.91 -12.98 4.66
N SER A 854 24.06 -12.40 5.03
CA SER A 854 25.28 -13.16 5.29
C SER A 854 26.04 -12.52 6.47
N PRO A 855 26.41 -13.28 7.53
CA PRO A 855 26.85 -12.73 8.82
C PRO A 855 27.91 -11.63 8.73
N ALA A 856 27.67 -10.50 9.42
CA ALA A 856 28.45 -9.28 9.24
C ALA A 856 29.94 -9.45 9.56
N MET A 857 30.81 -8.95 8.69
CA MET A 857 32.26 -9.15 8.72
C MET A 857 33.05 -7.83 8.62
N ALA A 858 34.33 -7.87 9.01
CA ALA A 858 35.20 -6.69 8.88
C ALA A 858 35.43 -6.32 7.41
N PHE A 859 35.36 -5.03 7.11
CA PHE A 859 35.66 -4.45 5.81
C PHE A 859 36.97 -3.64 5.90
N PRO A 860 37.88 -3.73 4.92
CA PRO A 860 37.79 -4.58 3.73
C PRO A 860 37.98 -6.07 4.03
N GLY A 861 37.38 -6.92 3.21
CA GLY A 861 37.41 -8.38 3.37
C GLY A 861 36.77 -9.12 2.19
N SER A 862 36.65 -10.45 2.26
CA SER A 862 36.00 -11.23 1.19
C SER A 862 35.31 -12.50 1.69
N ARG A 863 34.19 -12.87 1.06
CA ARG A 863 33.46 -14.13 1.26
C ARG A 863 33.40 -14.92 -0.03
N THR A 864 33.33 -16.25 0.07
CA THR A 864 33.11 -17.15 -1.06
C THR A 864 31.65 -17.56 -1.08
N LEU A 865 30.95 -17.21 -2.16
CA LEU A 865 29.59 -17.65 -2.43
C LEU A 865 29.64 -18.82 -3.43
N HIS A 866 28.85 -19.85 -3.16
CA HIS A 866 28.60 -20.96 -4.05
C HIS A 866 27.13 -20.88 -4.48
N LEU A 867 26.88 -20.53 -5.75
CA LEU A 867 25.52 -20.32 -6.28
C LEU A 867 25.10 -21.47 -7.18
N ALA A 868 23.95 -22.10 -6.91
CA ALA A 868 23.39 -23.16 -7.76
C ALA A 868 21.96 -22.83 -8.19
N SER A 869 21.64 -23.09 -9.45
CA SER A 869 20.28 -22.99 -10.00
C SER A 869 20.06 -23.94 -11.17
N ASP A 870 18.82 -24.02 -11.64
CA ASP A 870 18.42 -24.64 -12.91
C ASP A 870 18.93 -23.90 -14.18
N GLY A 871 19.63 -22.77 -14.02
CA GLY A 871 20.19 -21.98 -15.12
C GLY A 871 19.26 -20.89 -15.67
N LYS A 872 18.00 -20.84 -15.24
CA LYS A 872 17.12 -19.69 -15.50
C LYS A 872 17.52 -18.50 -14.64
N ALA A 873 17.77 -18.73 -13.36
CA ALA A 873 17.97 -17.67 -12.37
C ALA A 873 19.11 -16.69 -12.69
N VAL A 874 18.86 -15.41 -12.39
CA VAL A 874 19.87 -14.35 -12.30
C VAL A 874 20.17 -14.05 -10.84
N TRP A 875 21.36 -13.52 -10.55
CA TRP A 875 21.80 -13.25 -9.19
C TRP A 875 22.41 -11.86 -9.05
N ARG A 876 22.09 -11.21 -7.93
CA ARG A 876 22.66 -9.95 -7.46
C ARG A 876 23.38 -10.17 -6.14
N MET A 877 24.57 -9.60 -6.03
CA MET A 877 25.37 -9.59 -4.80
C MET A 877 25.49 -8.15 -4.34
N GLY A 878 25.32 -7.93 -3.04
CA GLY A 878 25.45 -6.61 -2.45
C GLY A 878 26.23 -6.59 -1.15
N THR A 879 26.70 -5.40 -0.80
CA THR A 879 27.41 -5.10 0.45
C THR A 879 26.76 -3.92 1.13
N VAL A 880 26.69 -3.95 2.46
CA VAL A 880 26.18 -2.87 3.30
C VAL A 880 27.24 -2.56 4.35
N GLN A 881 27.90 -1.40 4.26
CA GLN A 881 28.83 -0.92 5.27
C GLN A 881 28.04 -0.29 6.42
N PHE A 882 28.34 -0.73 7.64
CA PHE A 882 27.64 -0.33 8.86
C PHE A 882 28.25 0.94 9.45
N GLY A 883 27.42 1.96 9.62
CA GLY A 883 27.77 3.21 10.31
C GLY A 883 27.61 3.09 11.84
N PRO A 884 27.32 4.20 12.53
CA PRO A 884 26.91 4.19 13.93
C PRO A 884 25.72 3.25 14.18
N LYS A 885 25.54 2.84 15.45
CA LYS A 885 24.26 2.28 15.86
C LYS A 885 23.23 3.40 16.05
N ASP A 886 22.03 3.15 15.57
CA ASP A 886 20.87 4.01 15.84
C ASP A 886 20.37 3.84 17.29
N PRO A 887 19.48 4.71 17.78
CA PRO A 887 18.95 4.62 19.14
C PRO A 887 18.23 3.31 19.48
N ASP A 888 17.80 2.52 18.48
CA ASP A 888 17.24 1.17 18.65
C ASP A 888 18.32 0.10 18.94
N GLY A 889 19.56 0.33 18.51
CA GLY A 889 20.67 -0.60 18.59
C GLY A 889 20.96 -1.37 17.29
N SER A 890 20.22 -1.15 16.21
CA SER A 890 20.56 -1.58 14.85
C SER A 890 21.75 -0.77 14.32
N PHE A 891 22.38 -1.23 13.24
CA PHE A 891 23.41 -0.45 12.54
C PHE A 891 22.80 0.35 11.38
N THR A 892 23.11 1.65 11.31
CA THR A 892 22.89 2.47 10.11
C THR A 892 23.62 1.87 8.89
N GLN A 893 23.09 2.11 7.68
CA GLN A 893 23.82 1.92 6.43
C GLN A 893 24.49 3.24 6.04
N GLU A 894 25.82 3.31 6.14
CA GLU A 894 26.58 4.51 5.72
C GLU A 894 27.14 4.41 4.29
N ALA A 895 27.15 3.21 3.70
CA ALA A 895 27.41 2.96 2.28
C ALA A 895 26.90 1.58 1.88
N GLY A 896 26.53 1.41 0.61
CA GLY A 896 26.12 0.10 0.08
C GLY A 896 26.29 0.03 -1.43
N TYR A 897 26.63 -1.15 -1.94
CA TYR A 897 26.97 -1.37 -3.35
C TYR A 897 26.37 -2.67 -3.88
N ASP A 898 25.87 -2.65 -5.12
CA ASP A 898 25.19 -3.78 -5.79
C ASP A 898 25.81 -4.11 -7.16
N THR A 899 26.07 -5.39 -7.41
CA THR A 899 26.32 -5.88 -8.78
C THR A 899 25.04 -5.75 -9.62
N PRO A 900 25.09 -5.47 -10.94
CA PRO A 900 23.94 -5.73 -11.80
C PRO A 900 23.58 -7.22 -11.82
N ASP A 901 22.35 -7.55 -12.20
CA ASP A 901 21.87 -8.95 -12.23
C ASP A 901 22.64 -9.78 -13.25
N LYS A 902 23.28 -10.87 -12.79
CA LYS A 902 24.21 -11.69 -13.57
C LYS A 902 23.83 -13.17 -13.55
N LYS A 903 24.08 -13.89 -14.65
CA LYS A 903 24.03 -15.36 -14.68
C LYS A 903 25.38 -15.96 -14.30
N TYR A 904 25.40 -16.71 -13.20
CA TYR A 904 26.59 -17.44 -12.73
C TYR A 904 26.49 -18.91 -13.18
N THR A 905 27.35 -19.32 -14.12
CA THR A 905 27.33 -20.68 -14.68
C THR A 905 27.97 -21.67 -13.71
N ALA A 906 27.30 -22.81 -13.48
CA ALA A 906 27.84 -23.93 -12.72
C ALA A 906 29.25 -24.36 -13.22
N GLY A 907 30.12 -24.77 -12.29
CA GLY A 907 31.51 -25.14 -12.57
C GLY A 907 32.48 -23.99 -12.86
N LYS A 908 32.01 -22.76 -13.11
CA LYS A 908 32.89 -21.58 -13.32
C LYS A 908 33.22 -20.88 -12.01
N SER A 909 34.35 -20.17 -12.02
CA SER A 909 34.77 -19.27 -10.94
C SER A 909 34.72 -17.81 -11.37
N TYR A 910 34.28 -16.94 -10.45
CA TYR A 910 34.04 -15.51 -10.62
C TYR A 910 34.71 -14.73 -9.48
N THR A 911 34.97 -13.45 -9.69
CA THR A 911 35.41 -12.54 -8.62
C THR A 911 34.79 -11.18 -8.83
N GLU A 912 34.05 -10.72 -7.83
CA GLU A 912 33.31 -9.46 -7.80
C GLU A 912 33.93 -8.60 -6.70
N THR A 913 34.13 -7.31 -6.94
CA THR A 913 34.66 -6.38 -5.92
C THR A 913 33.72 -5.18 -5.82
N LEU A 914 33.07 -5.07 -4.66
CA LEU A 914 32.07 -4.06 -4.37
C LEU A 914 32.68 -2.94 -3.52
N GLY A 915 32.42 -1.68 -3.89
CA GLY A 915 32.88 -0.48 -3.19
C GLY A 915 34.36 -0.13 -3.42
N GLY A 916 34.95 -0.62 -4.52
CA GLY A 916 36.35 -0.37 -4.87
C GLY A 916 36.54 0.95 -5.63
N GLY A 917 37.51 1.76 -5.21
CA GLY A 917 37.90 2.98 -5.92
C GLY A 917 38.44 2.71 -7.34
N VAL A 918 38.31 3.63 -8.29
CA VAL A 918 37.82 5.01 -8.15
C VAL A 918 36.31 5.11 -8.35
N HIS A 919 35.61 5.64 -7.34
CA HIS A 919 34.17 5.90 -7.42
C HIS A 919 33.83 7.07 -8.36
N SER A 920 32.73 6.95 -9.11
CA SER A 920 32.29 7.95 -10.09
C SER A 920 30.78 7.82 -10.41
N PRO A 921 30.11 8.89 -10.90
CA PRO A 921 28.70 8.83 -11.27
C PRO A 921 28.45 7.82 -12.39
N ARG A 922 27.42 6.98 -12.26
CA ARG A 922 27.05 5.97 -13.27
C ARG A 922 26.08 6.55 -14.29
N VAL A 923 26.29 6.29 -15.57
CA VAL A 923 25.31 6.62 -16.63
C VAL A 923 24.92 5.36 -17.41
N SER A 924 23.63 5.05 -17.40
CA SER A 924 23.00 3.94 -18.12
C SER A 924 21.61 4.35 -18.61
N GLU A 925 20.85 3.44 -19.21
CA GLU A 925 19.45 3.71 -19.61
C GLU A 925 18.55 4.04 -18.40
N SER A 926 18.89 3.51 -17.22
CA SER A 926 18.18 3.73 -15.94
C SER A 926 18.88 4.69 -14.98
N ASN A 927 20.03 5.28 -15.35
CA ASN A 927 20.81 6.18 -14.50
C ASN A 927 21.33 7.38 -15.30
N GLY A 928 21.03 8.60 -14.86
CA GLY A 928 21.49 9.81 -15.52
C GLY A 928 20.70 11.05 -15.09
N VAL A 929 20.22 11.80 -16.08
CA VAL A 929 19.36 12.97 -15.89
C VAL A 929 18.15 12.81 -16.79
N PHE A 930 16.97 13.09 -16.25
CA PHE A 930 15.68 12.87 -16.92
C PHE A 930 14.86 14.16 -16.92
N ARG A 931 13.93 14.27 -17.88
CA ARG A 931 12.90 15.32 -17.92
C ARG A 931 11.52 14.70 -18.05
N GLN A 932 10.59 15.09 -17.19
CA GLN A 932 9.16 14.78 -17.33
C GLN A 932 8.39 16.09 -17.36
N GLY A 933 7.69 16.37 -18.46
CA GLY A 933 7.03 17.66 -18.67
C GLY A 933 7.97 18.86 -18.45
N ASN A 934 7.67 19.67 -17.41
CA ASN A 934 8.45 20.85 -17.03
C ASN A 934 9.50 20.59 -15.94
N GLU A 935 9.71 19.36 -15.48
CA GLU A 935 10.68 19.05 -14.43
C GLU A 935 11.94 18.38 -14.98
N ILE A 936 13.12 18.80 -14.52
CA ILE A 936 14.41 18.11 -14.75
C ILE A 936 14.96 17.59 -13.41
N ALA A 937 15.32 16.30 -13.37
CA ALA A 937 15.89 15.65 -12.19
C ALA A 937 17.12 14.79 -12.55
N GLY A 938 18.09 14.70 -11.63
CA GLY A 938 19.18 13.73 -11.72
C GLY A 938 18.87 12.51 -10.87
N SER A 939 18.94 11.31 -11.45
CA SER A 939 18.80 10.03 -10.75
C SER A 939 19.95 9.12 -11.15
N THR A 940 20.99 9.05 -10.32
CA THR A 940 22.25 8.35 -10.61
C THR A 940 23.02 8.05 -9.33
N TYR A 941 23.60 6.84 -9.24
CA TYR A 941 24.59 6.51 -8.22
C TYR A 941 25.90 7.30 -8.41
N VAL A 942 26.01 8.47 -7.77
CA VAL A 942 27.21 9.33 -7.77
C VAL A 942 28.46 8.63 -7.24
N PHE A 943 28.29 7.70 -6.30
CA PHE A 943 29.36 6.90 -5.70
C PHE A 943 29.42 5.45 -6.21
N ALA A 944 28.90 5.17 -7.41
CA ALA A 944 29.10 3.86 -8.06
C ALA A 944 30.60 3.53 -8.22
N ASP A 945 30.97 2.25 -8.15
CA ASP A 945 32.37 1.82 -7.98
C ASP A 945 33.13 1.59 -9.31
N ALA A 946 34.43 1.29 -9.24
CA ALA A 946 35.25 1.09 -10.44
C ALA A 946 34.78 -0.05 -11.36
N GLN A 947 34.05 -1.05 -10.86
CA GLN A 947 33.53 -2.15 -11.68
C GLN A 947 32.20 -1.80 -12.38
N GLY A 948 31.62 -0.63 -12.08
CA GLY A 948 30.32 -0.22 -12.63
C GLY A 948 29.13 -0.79 -11.84
N ASN A 949 29.38 -1.27 -10.63
CA ASN A 949 28.36 -1.65 -9.65
C ASN A 949 27.67 -0.37 -9.13
N ASP A 950 26.37 -0.47 -8.87
CA ASP A 950 25.61 0.64 -8.28
C ASP A 950 26.09 0.91 -6.85
N GLY A 951 26.06 2.17 -6.42
CA GLY A 951 26.79 2.61 -5.21
C GLY A 951 26.18 3.81 -4.50
N SER A 952 25.73 3.56 -3.28
CA SER A 952 25.18 4.51 -2.32
C SER A 952 26.18 4.82 -1.21
N SER A 953 26.13 6.03 -0.66
CA SER A 953 27.00 6.44 0.44
C SER A 953 26.48 7.68 1.14
N ASP A 954 26.63 7.71 2.46
CA ASP A 954 26.45 8.91 3.26
C ASP A 954 27.37 10.04 2.79
N PHE A 955 26.82 11.25 2.79
CA PHE A 955 27.47 12.46 2.37
C PHE A 955 27.30 13.55 3.43
N SER A 956 28.34 14.35 3.66
CA SER A 956 28.34 15.44 4.64
C SER A 956 27.88 16.78 4.04
N SER A 957 27.80 16.87 2.72
CA SER A 957 27.08 17.93 1.99
C SER A 957 26.93 17.54 0.52
N ALA A 958 25.77 17.87 -0.05
CA ALA A 958 25.54 17.94 -1.47
C ALA A 958 25.03 19.35 -1.82
N LYS A 959 25.23 19.75 -3.06
CA LYS A 959 24.80 21.04 -3.60
C LYS A 959 24.65 20.85 -5.11
N THR A 960 23.41 20.78 -5.58
CA THR A 960 23.07 20.58 -6.99
C THR A 960 22.41 21.84 -7.52
N THR A 961 22.75 22.25 -8.74
CA THR A 961 22.32 23.52 -9.34
C THR A 961 21.97 23.33 -10.81
N LEU A 962 20.84 23.90 -11.24
CA LEU A 962 20.46 23.94 -12.65
C LEU A 962 20.58 25.37 -13.19
N HIS A 963 21.15 25.50 -14.39
CA HIS A 963 21.26 26.76 -15.12
C HIS A 963 20.68 26.61 -16.53
N GLN A 964 20.04 27.66 -17.04
CA GLN A 964 19.63 27.82 -18.44
C GLN A 964 20.59 28.84 -19.08
N GLY A 965 21.46 28.37 -19.96
CA GLY A 965 22.58 29.15 -20.49
C GLY A 965 23.51 29.67 -19.37
N LYS A 966 23.35 30.94 -18.99
CA LYS A 966 24.08 31.60 -17.88
C LYS A 966 23.22 31.86 -16.63
N THR A 967 21.90 31.75 -16.74
CA THR A 967 20.96 32.08 -15.66
C THR A 967 20.80 30.87 -14.75
N ARG A 968 20.98 31.01 -13.43
CA ARG A 968 20.69 29.96 -12.46
C ARG A 968 19.18 29.87 -12.26
N ILE A 969 18.62 28.70 -12.51
CA ILE A 969 17.19 28.40 -12.33
C ILE A 969 16.93 28.05 -10.86
N GLY A 970 17.76 27.19 -10.28
CA GLY A 970 17.59 26.76 -8.90
C GLY A 970 18.82 26.11 -8.29
N GLU A 971 18.70 25.77 -7.01
CA GLU A 971 19.67 24.98 -6.25
C GLU A 971 18.95 24.15 -5.20
N ASN A 972 19.42 22.93 -4.97
CA ASN A 972 18.89 22.03 -3.96
C ASN A 972 20.00 21.14 -3.32
N SER A 973 19.59 20.36 -2.32
CA SER A 973 20.44 19.49 -1.51
C SER A 973 20.58 18.07 -2.07
N ASP A 974 19.74 17.66 -3.02
CA ASP A 974 19.75 16.32 -3.58
C ASP A 974 21.11 15.96 -4.24
N PRO A 975 21.67 14.77 -3.93
CA PRO A 975 22.96 14.33 -4.45
C PRO A 975 22.86 13.69 -5.85
N LEU A 976 21.84 14.06 -6.66
CA LEU A 976 21.39 13.37 -7.86
C LEU A 976 20.72 12.01 -7.56
N SER A 977 19.87 11.97 -6.51
CA SER A 977 19.11 10.77 -6.11
C SER A 977 17.68 10.70 -6.66
N GLY A 978 17.24 11.73 -7.38
CA GLY A 978 15.92 11.80 -7.99
C GLY A 978 14.79 12.24 -7.05
N ARG A 979 15.13 12.74 -5.84
CA ARG A 979 14.15 13.15 -4.82
C ARG A 979 13.74 14.62 -4.91
N GLU A 980 14.61 15.48 -5.40
CA GLU A 980 14.32 16.90 -5.62
C GLU A 980 14.47 17.22 -7.11
N THR A 981 13.49 17.92 -7.67
CA THR A 981 13.43 18.29 -9.09
C THR A 981 13.84 19.76 -9.31
N PHE A 982 13.89 20.18 -10.58
CA PHE A 982 13.98 21.59 -10.97
C PHE A 982 12.91 21.89 -12.02
N GLU A 983 12.02 22.84 -11.74
CA GLU A 983 11.07 23.35 -12.72
C GLU A 983 11.78 24.15 -13.82
N VAL A 984 11.36 23.96 -15.08
CA VAL A 984 11.89 24.62 -16.27
C VAL A 984 10.81 24.87 -17.32
N GLY A 985 10.91 26.01 -18.03
CA GLY A 985 10.07 26.32 -19.17
C GLY A 985 10.16 25.30 -20.31
N ALA A 986 9.16 25.28 -21.19
CA ALA A 986 8.97 24.25 -22.21
C ALA A 986 9.98 24.26 -23.39
N GLU A 987 10.75 25.34 -23.53
CA GLU A 987 11.59 25.64 -24.71
C GLU A 987 12.79 24.69 -24.93
N ASP A 988 13.28 24.63 -26.18
CA ASP A 988 14.46 23.88 -26.61
C ASP A 988 15.76 24.68 -26.36
N VAL A 989 16.34 24.56 -25.17
CA VAL A 989 17.45 25.42 -24.69
C VAL A 989 18.62 24.62 -24.11
N GLU A 990 19.81 25.23 -24.07
CA GLU A 990 20.99 24.62 -23.43
C GLU A 990 20.91 24.82 -21.91
N TYR A 991 20.84 23.71 -21.18
CA TYR A 991 20.91 23.68 -19.72
C TYR A 991 22.30 23.21 -19.26
N THR A 992 22.69 23.62 -18.06
CA THR A 992 23.81 23.02 -17.33
C THR A 992 23.37 22.62 -15.93
N LEU A 993 23.31 21.31 -15.68
CA LEU A 993 23.14 20.73 -14.34
C LEU A 993 24.54 20.47 -13.75
N ALA A 994 24.78 20.89 -12.51
CA ALA A 994 26.05 20.67 -11.83
C ALA A 994 25.84 20.34 -10.34
N SER A 995 26.54 19.32 -9.85
CA SER A 995 26.50 18.86 -8.45
C SER A 995 27.90 18.72 -7.85
N SER A 996 28.01 18.94 -6.54
CA SER A 996 29.23 18.79 -5.74
C SER A 996 28.91 18.05 -4.45
N VAL A 997 29.09 16.73 -4.43
CA VAL A 997 28.79 15.85 -3.28
C VAL A 997 30.08 15.53 -2.51
N LYS A 998 30.08 15.65 -1.18
CA LYS A 998 31.22 15.42 -0.28
C LYS A 998 30.92 14.35 0.77
N ARG A 999 31.90 13.53 1.13
CA ARG A 999 31.79 12.49 2.18
C ARG A 999 32.68 12.79 3.38
N ASP A 1000 32.29 12.37 4.59
CA ASP A 1000 33.22 12.34 5.72
C ASP A 1000 34.25 11.21 5.47
N LYS A 1001 35.54 11.50 5.72
CA LYS A 1001 36.64 10.53 5.60
C LYS A 1001 36.57 9.39 6.62
N LYS A 1002 35.66 9.48 7.60
CA LYS A 1002 35.21 8.37 8.45
C LYS A 1002 34.40 7.32 7.68
N VAL A 1003 33.56 7.71 6.71
CA VAL A 1003 32.74 6.79 5.90
C VAL A 1003 33.62 6.12 4.84
N ALA A 1004 34.26 6.95 4.00
CA ALA A 1004 35.24 6.54 3.01
C ALA A 1004 36.33 7.61 2.84
N LYS A 1005 37.61 7.22 2.81
CA LYS A 1005 38.70 8.16 2.53
C LYS A 1005 38.81 8.51 1.05
N SER A 1006 38.44 7.55 0.20
CA SER A 1006 38.46 7.62 -1.26
C SER A 1006 37.21 8.29 -1.82
N ALA A 1007 37.35 9.03 -2.92
CA ALA A 1007 36.29 9.88 -3.47
C ALA A 1007 35.62 10.72 -2.36
N SER A 1008 36.45 11.49 -1.64
CA SER A 1008 36.02 12.34 -0.53
C SER A 1008 35.14 13.51 -1.00
N ARG A 1009 35.23 13.83 -2.29
CA ARG A 1009 34.30 14.70 -3.02
C ARG A 1009 34.23 14.25 -4.48
N ILE A 1010 33.04 14.35 -5.07
CA ILE A 1010 32.81 14.23 -6.51
C ILE A 1010 32.12 15.51 -6.97
N ASP A 1011 32.72 16.19 -7.94
CA ASP A 1011 32.06 17.25 -8.71
C ASP A 1011 31.67 16.72 -10.08
N VAL A 1012 30.43 16.94 -10.48
CA VAL A 1012 29.92 16.61 -11.81
C VAL A 1012 29.20 17.81 -12.41
N SER A 1013 29.35 18.00 -13.72
CA SER A 1013 28.64 19.02 -14.47
C SER A 1013 28.36 18.53 -15.89
N TRP A 1014 27.11 18.62 -16.30
CA TRP A 1014 26.63 18.25 -17.63
C TRP A 1014 25.98 19.44 -18.30
N THR A 1015 26.40 19.73 -19.53
CA THR A 1015 25.77 20.72 -20.41
C THR A 1015 25.13 20.00 -21.59
N PHE A 1016 23.81 20.15 -21.74
CA PHE A 1016 22.99 19.45 -22.73
C PHE A 1016 21.87 20.36 -23.23
N ARG A 1017 21.28 20.05 -24.40
CA ARG A 1017 20.04 20.70 -24.86
C ARG A 1017 18.82 19.84 -24.50
N SER A 1018 17.72 20.48 -24.10
CA SER A 1018 16.46 19.81 -23.75
C SER A 1018 15.27 20.71 -24.05
N LYS A 1019 14.10 20.10 -24.29
CA LYS A 1019 12.77 20.73 -24.50
C LYS A 1019 11.70 19.93 -23.75
N LYS A 1020 10.47 20.45 -23.60
CA LYS A 1020 9.35 19.64 -23.06
C LYS A 1020 9.16 18.36 -23.91
N PRO A 1021 9.10 17.16 -23.28
CA PRO A 1021 8.68 15.94 -23.98
C PRO A 1021 7.17 15.97 -24.26
N ALA A 1022 6.60 14.93 -24.86
CA ALA A 1022 5.14 14.83 -24.96
C ALA A 1022 4.50 14.63 -23.58
N GLU A 1023 3.17 14.73 -23.53
CA GLU A 1023 2.41 14.48 -22.30
C GLU A 1023 2.51 13.00 -21.90
N GLY A 1024 2.76 12.74 -20.61
CA GLY A 1024 3.06 11.40 -20.09
C GLY A 1024 4.47 10.87 -20.36
N GLU A 1025 5.27 11.48 -21.23
CA GLU A 1025 6.63 11.02 -21.55
C GLU A 1025 7.69 11.43 -20.52
N VAL A 1026 8.64 10.51 -20.27
CA VAL A 1026 9.90 10.77 -19.53
C VAL A 1026 11.08 10.66 -20.50
N ALA A 1027 11.80 11.77 -20.72
CA ALA A 1027 12.93 11.84 -21.63
C ALA A 1027 14.28 11.75 -20.89
N ALA A 1028 15.08 10.73 -21.21
CA ALA A 1028 16.48 10.66 -20.78
C ALA A 1028 17.34 11.71 -21.52
N LEU A 1029 18.04 12.56 -20.76
CA LEU A 1029 18.83 13.67 -21.29
C LEU A 1029 20.27 13.22 -21.61
N PRO A 1030 20.94 13.80 -22.63
CA PRO A 1030 22.18 13.25 -23.20
C PRO A 1030 23.43 13.59 -22.36
N VAL A 1031 23.47 13.09 -21.13
CA VAL A 1031 24.59 13.21 -20.18
C VAL A 1031 25.59 12.07 -20.34
N SER A 1032 26.84 12.26 -19.92
CA SER A 1032 27.88 11.22 -20.03
C SER A 1032 28.81 11.22 -18.82
N SER A 1033 29.41 10.08 -18.53
CA SER A 1033 30.32 9.91 -17.39
C SER A 1033 31.60 9.18 -17.78
N VAL A 1034 32.52 9.03 -16.83
CA VAL A 1034 33.78 8.33 -17.00
C VAL A 1034 34.09 7.46 -15.78
N ARG A 1035 34.61 6.26 -16.03
CA ARG A 1035 35.14 5.34 -15.01
C ARG A 1035 36.67 5.33 -15.07
N PHE A 1036 37.33 5.23 -13.92
CA PHE A 1036 38.78 5.07 -13.83
C PHE A 1036 39.07 3.79 -13.04
N ASN A 1037 39.71 2.80 -13.68
CA ASN A 1037 39.70 1.42 -13.17
C ASN A 1037 41.13 0.91 -12.80
N PRO A 1038 41.85 1.54 -11.85
CA PRO A 1038 43.18 1.09 -11.45
C PRO A 1038 43.15 -0.24 -10.69
N GLU A 1039 44.23 -1.00 -10.78
CA GLU A 1039 44.49 -2.11 -9.85
C GLU A 1039 44.80 -1.57 -8.45
N LEU A 1040 43.84 -1.65 -7.53
CA LEU A 1040 43.98 -1.28 -6.12
C LEU A 1040 43.89 -2.50 -5.20
N ALA A 1041 44.49 -2.38 -4.01
CA ALA A 1041 44.10 -3.19 -2.87
C ALA A 1041 42.74 -2.71 -2.31
N LEU A 1042 42.02 -3.58 -1.60
CA LEU A 1042 40.67 -3.33 -1.07
C LEU A 1042 40.56 -2.17 -0.06
N ASP A 1043 41.66 -1.54 0.35
CA ASP A 1043 41.70 -0.30 1.14
C ASP A 1043 41.86 0.98 0.29
N ASP A 1044 41.58 0.88 -1.02
CA ASP A 1044 41.80 1.88 -2.08
C ASP A 1044 43.23 2.43 -2.11
N THR A 1045 44.20 1.52 -2.03
CA THR A 1045 45.62 1.84 -2.09
C THR A 1045 46.35 1.14 -3.24
N ALA A 1046 47.40 1.79 -3.73
CA ALA A 1046 48.35 1.23 -4.69
C ALA A 1046 49.81 1.45 -4.21
N PRO A 1047 50.79 0.65 -4.67
CA PRO A 1047 52.19 0.80 -4.28
C PRO A 1047 52.71 2.21 -4.57
N ALA A 1048 53.20 2.92 -3.56
CA ALA A 1048 53.56 4.33 -3.67
C ALA A 1048 54.63 4.58 -4.75
N GLY A 1049 54.46 5.64 -5.54
CA GLY A 1049 55.44 6.09 -6.53
C GLY A 1049 55.67 5.17 -7.76
N ARG A 1050 55.07 3.98 -7.83
CA ARG A 1050 55.07 3.11 -9.02
C ARG A 1050 54.36 3.79 -10.20
N LYS A 1051 54.79 3.57 -11.45
CA LYS A 1051 54.00 3.93 -12.63
C LYS A 1051 52.91 2.87 -12.85
N THR A 1052 51.68 3.31 -13.04
CA THR A 1052 50.49 2.46 -13.23
C THR A 1052 49.72 2.95 -14.46
N THR A 1053 49.28 2.00 -15.29
CA THR A 1053 48.31 2.24 -16.37
C THR A 1053 46.91 2.00 -15.82
N ILE A 1054 45.96 2.85 -16.21
CA ILE A 1054 44.59 2.87 -15.70
C ILE A 1054 43.65 2.90 -16.91
N PRO A 1055 42.81 1.88 -17.12
CA PRO A 1055 41.72 1.93 -18.09
C PRO A 1055 40.71 3.04 -17.76
N VAL A 1056 40.18 3.68 -18.80
CA VAL A 1056 39.28 4.82 -18.74
C VAL A 1056 38.10 4.60 -19.69
N THR A 1057 36.95 4.22 -19.12
CA THR A 1057 35.73 3.92 -19.86
C THR A 1057 34.79 5.13 -19.86
N VAL A 1058 34.15 5.44 -20.99
CA VAL A 1058 33.15 6.51 -21.10
C VAL A 1058 31.75 5.90 -21.18
N GLU A 1059 30.83 6.46 -20.39
CA GLU A 1059 29.42 6.05 -20.27
C GLU A 1059 28.47 7.12 -20.85
N GLY A 1060 27.24 6.73 -21.22
CA GLY A 1060 26.25 7.61 -21.87
C GLY A 1060 26.50 7.83 -23.37
N PRO A 1061 25.85 8.81 -24.02
CA PRO A 1061 25.93 9.02 -25.48
C PRO A 1061 27.33 9.36 -26.02
N ALA A 1062 28.29 9.71 -25.16
CA ALA A 1062 29.70 9.84 -25.54
C ALA A 1062 30.45 8.50 -25.62
N ALA A 1063 29.83 7.36 -25.35
CA ALA A 1063 30.47 6.04 -25.42
C ALA A 1063 30.83 5.63 -26.87
N GLY A 1064 31.96 4.94 -27.04
CA GLY A 1064 32.40 4.39 -28.33
C GLY A 1064 32.45 5.43 -29.46
N LYS A 1065 31.66 5.21 -30.51
CA LYS A 1065 31.55 6.11 -31.68
C LYS A 1065 30.92 7.48 -31.34
N GLY A 1066 30.30 7.63 -30.17
CA GLY A 1066 29.77 8.90 -29.69
C GLY A 1066 30.83 9.88 -29.18
N LEU A 1067 32.06 9.42 -28.92
CA LEU A 1067 33.11 10.26 -28.35
C LEU A 1067 33.72 11.22 -29.38
N LYS A 1068 33.59 12.53 -29.13
CA LYS A 1068 34.29 13.55 -29.93
C LYS A 1068 35.62 13.98 -29.31
N SER A 1069 35.69 14.10 -27.98
CA SER A 1069 36.95 14.28 -27.28
C SER A 1069 36.86 13.91 -25.80
N LEU A 1070 37.89 13.23 -25.29
CA LEU A 1070 38.14 13.04 -23.87
C LEU A 1070 39.46 13.73 -23.49
N LYS A 1071 39.43 14.60 -22.48
CA LYS A 1071 40.63 15.19 -21.86
C LYS A 1071 40.68 14.74 -20.40
N VAL A 1072 41.80 14.16 -19.97
CA VAL A 1072 42.02 13.75 -18.58
C VAL A 1072 43.18 14.54 -17.97
N SER A 1073 43.03 14.89 -16.69
CA SER A 1073 44.07 15.47 -15.85
C SER A 1073 44.12 14.76 -14.49
N ALA A 1074 45.31 14.70 -13.91
CA ALA A 1074 45.55 14.20 -12.56
C ALA A 1074 46.09 15.31 -11.64
N SER A 1075 45.78 15.20 -10.35
CA SER A 1075 46.25 16.09 -9.29
C SER A 1075 46.83 15.28 -8.13
N TYR A 1076 47.84 15.84 -7.46
CA TYR A 1076 48.57 15.22 -6.34
C TYR A 1076 48.56 16.08 -5.06
N ASP A 1077 47.77 17.16 -5.05
CA ASP A 1077 47.73 18.19 -4.01
C ASP A 1077 46.31 18.50 -3.51
N GLY A 1078 45.38 17.55 -3.71
CA GLY A 1078 43.97 17.69 -3.34
C GLY A 1078 43.14 18.47 -4.37
N GLY A 1079 43.54 18.49 -5.64
CA GLY A 1079 42.83 19.16 -6.72
C GLY A 1079 43.14 20.65 -6.86
N ARG A 1080 44.24 21.14 -6.27
CA ARG A 1080 44.67 22.54 -6.37
C ARG A 1080 45.39 22.81 -7.68
N THR A 1081 46.29 21.92 -8.10
CA THR A 1081 46.92 21.94 -9.43
C THR A 1081 46.58 20.68 -10.22
N TRP A 1082 46.41 20.83 -11.53
CA TRP A 1082 45.97 19.77 -12.44
C TRP A 1082 46.96 19.62 -13.59
N LYS A 1083 47.54 18.42 -13.73
CA LYS A 1083 48.46 18.08 -14.82
C LYS A 1083 47.73 17.20 -15.83
N LYS A 1084 47.68 17.64 -17.08
CA LYS A 1084 47.07 16.87 -18.18
C LYS A 1084 47.79 15.51 -18.32
N VAL A 1085 47.01 14.46 -18.51
CA VAL A 1085 47.51 13.11 -18.82
C VAL A 1085 47.06 12.75 -20.23
N THR A 1086 47.93 12.09 -21.00
CA THR A 1086 47.58 11.59 -22.33
C THR A 1086 46.69 10.36 -22.19
N VAL A 1087 45.51 10.38 -22.79
CA VAL A 1087 44.68 9.19 -23.00
C VAL A 1087 45.13 8.52 -24.30
N ALA A 1088 45.44 7.24 -24.26
CA ALA A 1088 45.83 6.45 -25.43
C ALA A 1088 45.13 5.08 -25.37
N LYS A 1089 44.48 4.66 -26.46
CA LYS A 1089 43.75 3.37 -26.56
C LYS A 1089 42.71 3.09 -25.46
N GLY A 1090 42.18 4.12 -24.80
CA GLY A 1090 41.26 3.99 -23.66
C GLY A 1090 41.95 3.87 -22.30
N GLU A 1091 43.24 4.18 -22.21
CA GLU A 1091 44.04 4.12 -20.98
C GLU A 1091 44.75 5.45 -20.69
N ILE A 1092 45.11 5.68 -19.43
CA ILE A 1092 46.05 6.72 -18.99
C ILE A 1092 47.21 6.08 -18.20
N THR A 1093 48.41 6.67 -18.26
CA THR A 1093 49.53 6.27 -17.39
C THR A 1093 49.86 7.37 -16.40
N VAL A 1094 49.86 7.05 -15.10
CA VAL A 1094 50.18 7.98 -14.01
C VAL A 1094 51.27 7.40 -13.10
N LYS A 1095 51.89 8.26 -12.29
CA LYS A 1095 52.68 7.81 -11.14
C LYS A 1095 51.73 7.70 -9.94
N ASN A 1096 51.73 6.61 -9.20
CA ASN A 1096 51.01 6.50 -7.94
C ASN A 1096 51.50 7.57 -6.96
N PRO A 1097 50.61 8.13 -6.12
CA PRO A 1097 50.99 9.12 -5.12
C PRO A 1097 51.98 8.55 -4.10
N ALA A 1098 52.60 9.44 -3.32
CA ALA A 1098 53.46 9.03 -2.21
C ALA A 1098 52.66 8.35 -1.09
N LYS A 1099 53.33 7.62 -0.20
CA LYS A 1099 52.70 6.92 0.94
C LYS A 1099 51.83 7.87 1.77
N GLY A 1100 50.57 7.50 1.98
CA GLY A 1100 49.59 8.32 2.70
C GLY A 1100 49.15 9.61 2.00
N LYS A 1101 49.54 9.83 0.74
CA LYS A 1101 49.02 10.89 -0.13
C LYS A 1101 48.04 10.29 -1.14
N SER A 1102 47.14 11.13 -1.63
CA SER A 1102 46.15 10.78 -2.65
C SER A 1102 46.57 11.26 -4.04
N ILE A 1103 45.92 10.68 -5.04
CA ILE A 1103 45.79 11.24 -6.39
C ILE A 1103 44.32 11.59 -6.62
N SER A 1104 44.03 12.59 -7.44
CA SER A 1104 42.67 12.99 -7.83
C SER A 1104 42.58 13.07 -9.36
N PHE A 1105 41.41 12.79 -9.93
CA PHE A 1105 41.20 12.78 -11.39
C PHE A 1105 40.17 13.80 -11.83
N LYS A 1106 40.37 14.37 -13.02
CA LYS A 1106 39.42 15.24 -13.70
C LYS A 1106 39.32 14.84 -15.17
N ALA A 1107 38.11 14.60 -15.64
CA ALA A 1107 37.81 14.40 -17.05
C ALA A 1107 36.96 15.55 -17.61
N GLN A 1108 37.13 15.81 -18.90
CA GLN A 1108 36.22 16.61 -19.71
C GLN A 1108 35.89 15.81 -20.96
N ILE A 1109 34.61 15.51 -21.14
CA ILE A 1109 34.02 14.72 -22.22
C ILE A 1109 33.24 15.68 -23.13
N VAL A 1110 33.34 15.46 -24.43
CA VAL A 1110 32.46 16.07 -25.43
C VAL A 1110 32.00 14.97 -26.37
N ASP A 1111 30.69 14.89 -26.63
CA ASP A 1111 30.11 13.93 -27.58
C ASP A 1111 30.07 14.50 -29.02
N THR A 1112 29.66 13.68 -29.99
CA THR A 1112 29.49 14.11 -31.39
C THR A 1112 28.40 15.17 -31.57
N LYS A 1113 27.37 15.19 -30.72
CA LYS A 1113 26.28 16.18 -30.70
C LYS A 1113 26.66 17.52 -30.02
N LYS A 1114 27.87 17.63 -29.46
CA LYS A 1114 28.44 18.78 -28.70
C LYS A 1114 27.94 18.92 -27.25
N ASN A 1115 27.24 17.94 -26.70
CA ASN A 1115 26.98 17.86 -25.26
C ASN A 1115 28.31 17.73 -24.51
N LYS A 1116 28.37 18.26 -23.28
CA LYS A 1116 29.63 18.42 -22.52
C LYS A 1116 29.45 17.79 -21.14
N SER A 1117 30.46 17.08 -20.66
CA SER A 1117 30.48 16.52 -19.30
C SER A 1117 31.82 16.79 -18.63
N THR A 1118 31.82 17.25 -17.39
CA THR A 1118 33.03 17.39 -16.55
C THR A 1118 32.82 16.62 -15.27
N ILE A 1119 33.73 15.67 -14.98
CA ILE A 1119 33.69 14.82 -13.78
C ILE A 1119 35.03 15.01 -13.06
N THR A 1120 35.00 15.31 -11.77
CA THR A 1120 36.19 15.48 -10.93
C THR A 1120 36.05 14.66 -9.65
N VAL A 1121 36.94 13.69 -9.45
CA VAL A 1121 36.98 12.81 -8.28
C VAL A 1121 38.18 13.19 -7.42
N TYR A 1122 37.90 13.73 -6.24
CA TYR A 1122 38.91 14.15 -5.25
C TYR A 1122 39.26 12.98 -4.32
N ASP A 1123 40.55 12.84 -4.00
CA ASP A 1123 41.09 11.68 -3.27
C ASP A 1123 40.68 10.33 -3.92
N ALA A 1124 40.88 10.19 -5.23
CA ALA A 1124 40.47 9.01 -6.01
C ALA A 1124 41.04 7.69 -5.47
N TYR A 1125 42.34 7.63 -5.14
CA TYR A 1125 42.98 6.54 -4.41
C TYR A 1125 44.29 7.01 -3.73
N PHE A 1126 44.90 6.17 -2.87
CA PHE A 1126 46.05 6.51 -2.02
C PHE A 1126 47.31 5.67 -2.28
N GLY A 1127 48.47 6.17 -1.85
CA GLY A 1127 49.75 5.46 -1.89
C GLY A 1127 50.02 4.65 -0.60
N LYS A 1128 50.55 3.43 -0.73
CA LYS A 1128 50.92 2.52 0.37
C LYS A 1128 52.41 2.35 0.55
#